data_AF-A0A954NAQ5-F1
#
_entry.id   AF-A0A954NAQ5-F1
#
_cell.length_a   1.000
_cell.length_b   1.000
_cell.length_c   1.000
_cell.angle_alpha   90.00
_cell.angle_beta   90.00
_cell.angle_gamma   90.00
#
_symmetry.space_group_name_H-M   'P 1'
#
loop_
_entity.id
_entity.type
_entity.pdbx_description
1 polymer ?
#
loop_
_entity_poly.entity_id
_entity_poly.type
_entity_poly.pdbx_seq_one_letter_code
_entity_poly.pdbx_strand_id
1 'polypeptide(L)'
;MIRRTRNGWAWLCLLLLLLVARGQAADRSWIDTSAGLNNWNDAANWNPSDDFAKVGDNAFFDQDAVYTAIVQSPSAADNVTFSNGDVTLGGGTLNIGGVTTIDDAFAAGLGDGAMVTASGLTWDTVGNAVVGDTGFGTITVDGGGDVRAFDVIVGDDVGAVGEINVTGVGSTLTTDGPNAGDGYLIGNAGTGTLNVTGGGLAQILNDTSGGIADVQLGVTADGDGTLNIIGATSSVIAEDVLVGNFGTGHLLISDGGVLNQSISTSPDAFIAQQLGSSGDATVHGDGSQWLMARLEVANLGDATLSIEAGALVRSNSNDMSIADAGGNGRVAVFGAGTGSSTLDVTNDLYVGNIGLGELFVGKDLNGTADGNGTLDVGSDLFIGTAPGTTEDNKVIVSGENAVATIGASLQAGRDGRGTFEARDGATISVGGALSSGSLPGGDGTIVLDGPDTSLTASSLFLGNANSGANSTGEMTISNGATATFGSASNGVLTLGDDPGATGTVTVTGAGSRLETTGGTAEWWIGGSSNDTGGTGTLNVLDGGAAIGTGRVIFGYAGSASGALNVAGPGSLLDANGDRVSIGFNAVGEATITDGGLIEANTFRVSDEPGATGSSATISGVHLGGDGQPGGGDDTPSRVEVSGIASVGEAARGSLTISAGGQLESNIGVTTYNTNVAVIGSTSATDSSFATVTGNGSSWVHNGWLRVGASGGSPGAEVELSVLDGGYVEASYVEMAQLDGSASKVVVDGADSLLRLIDGRPAGGTSPGIGDIRMVPTGSNGRAEIIVTGGGAIDLDTNLEIGHGDATGSATVSVSGPGSRIDAAMDLSVSFTGTSATLTLEDGGAIQNLNKAFIGRGTALGTATVGASAGNDVGHATTSWTVGPSGGSPALYIGGDDAGNGLGGTTSAVTGVLNVNPTGTVTVHGMVRVWDRGVVNLDGGTLELEDINLTDSSVQIPNSPTFNFDTGTLRFFDAAGYTLDAARLESILGNSPTLVADQHLAVTGTAVLSAPLRLNGGELSVGAISAASLSHVDFDAGAFTLTGSSLTVGPGGQFGSTIVLDGDETINVVDHAATVKAFASLNVIEGGYTSASTTNDAGGFILVSNTTSVNFD
;
A
#
# COMPACT_ATOMS: atom_id res chain seq x y z
N MET A 1 57.05 55.46 60.13
CA MET A 1 57.92 55.77 61.28
C MET A 1 59.03 54.72 61.35
N ILE A 2 60.26 55.10 61.00
CA ILE A 2 61.54 54.87 61.73
C ILE A 2 61.50 53.66 62.71
N ARG A 3 62.33 52.59 62.67
CA ARG A 3 63.79 52.52 62.51
C ARG A 3 64.30 51.06 62.41
N ARG A 4 65.42 50.90 61.69
CA ARG A 4 66.35 49.75 61.58
C ARG A 4 66.98 49.31 62.90
N THR A 5 67.38 48.03 62.98
CA THR A 5 68.76 47.61 63.38
C THR A 5 69.17 46.42 62.48
N ARG A 6 70.08 46.63 61.50
CA ARG A 6 71.53 46.38 61.55
C ARG A 6 71.90 44.93 61.88
N ASN A 7 71.91 44.06 60.85
CA ASN A 7 72.78 42.87 60.73
C ASN A 7 72.94 42.31 59.28
N GLY A 8 72.45 42.99 58.24
CA GLY A 8 72.44 42.46 56.86
C GLY A 8 73.67 42.75 55.98
N TRP A 9 74.76 43.34 56.50
CA TRP A 9 75.83 43.88 55.65
C TRP A 9 76.99 42.91 55.36
N ALA A 10 77.06 41.76 56.05
CA ALA A 10 78.04 40.72 55.72
C ALA A 10 77.54 39.74 54.64
N TRP A 11 76.22 39.60 54.48
CA TRP A 11 75.61 38.73 53.47
C TRP A 11 75.54 39.38 52.07
N LEU A 12 75.49 40.71 52.00
CA LEU A 12 75.42 41.42 50.72
C LEU A 12 76.74 41.39 49.95
N CYS A 13 77.90 41.38 50.63
CA CYS A 13 79.20 41.30 49.97
C CYS A 13 79.56 39.89 49.49
N LEU A 14 79.00 38.83 50.11
CA LEU A 14 79.16 37.46 49.63
C LEU A 14 78.21 37.15 48.46
N LEU A 15 77.03 37.79 48.43
CA LEU A 15 76.12 37.73 47.28
C LEU A 15 76.63 38.57 46.09
N LEU A 16 77.35 39.68 46.34
CA LEU A 16 77.97 40.50 45.28
C LEU A 16 79.26 39.92 44.69
N LEU A 17 79.94 38.97 45.37
CA LEU A 17 81.08 38.24 44.80
C LEU A 17 80.69 36.93 44.09
N LEU A 18 79.40 36.55 44.14
CA LEU A 18 78.80 35.51 43.29
C LEU A 18 78.08 36.09 42.06
N LEU A 19 78.10 37.41 41.87
CA LEU A 19 78.00 38.01 40.54
C LEU A 19 79.33 37.78 39.79
N VAL A 20 79.61 36.53 39.46
CA VAL A 20 80.41 36.25 38.27
C VAL A 20 79.60 36.75 37.08
N ALA A 21 80.27 37.51 36.23
CA ALA A 21 79.74 38.15 35.04
C ALA A 21 78.66 37.31 34.35
N ARG A 22 77.43 37.84 34.28
CA ARG A 22 76.65 37.61 33.07
C ARG A 22 77.41 38.37 31.98
N GLY A 23 78.32 37.65 31.29
CA GLY A 23 78.83 38.14 30.02
C GLY A 23 77.63 38.51 29.15
N GLN A 24 77.75 39.60 28.38
CA GLN A 24 76.84 39.75 27.24
C GLN A 24 76.90 38.45 26.43
N ALA A 25 75.74 37.98 25.97
CA ALA A 25 75.68 36.92 24.98
C ALA A 25 76.67 37.26 23.86
N ALA A 26 77.63 36.38 23.59
CA ALA A 26 78.50 36.56 22.45
C ALA A 26 77.80 35.96 21.23
N ASP A 27 77.67 36.75 20.17
CA ASP A 27 77.23 36.25 18.87
C ASP A 27 78.42 35.55 18.20
N ARG A 28 78.24 34.29 17.82
CA ARG A 28 79.27 33.46 17.21
C ARG A 28 78.78 32.89 15.88
N SER A 29 79.39 33.33 14.77
CA SER A 29 79.11 32.74 13.45
C SER A 29 80.03 31.55 13.19
N TRP A 30 79.49 30.46 12.67
CA TRP A 30 80.26 29.32 12.21
C TRP A 30 81.18 29.72 11.05
N ILE A 31 82.44 29.30 11.09
CA ILE A 31 83.42 29.51 10.03
C ILE A 31 83.99 28.16 9.57
N ASP A 32 83.69 27.77 8.33
CA ASP A 32 84.38 26.64 7.71
C ASP A 32 85.78 27.10 7.27
N THR A 33 86.81 26.61 7.96
CA THR A 33 88.19 26.91 7.61
C THR A 33 88.80 25.87 6.68
N SER A 34 88.03 25.08 5.91
CA SER A 34 88.53 24.14 4.89
C SER A 34 89.59 23.11 5.35
N ALA A 35 89.84 23.01 6.66
CA ALA A 35 90.92 22.25 7.28
C ALA A 35 90.44 21.06 8.13
N GLY A 36 89.18 20.62 7.94
CA GLY A 36 88.65 19.41 8.58
C GLY A 36 88.33 19.54 10.07
N LEU A 37 88.06 20.76 10.55
CA LEU A 37 87.55 21.00 11.91
C LEU A 37 86.03 21.11 11.82
N ASN A 38 85.33 20.00 12.04
CA ASN A 38 83.87 19.93 12.06
C ASN A 38 83.35 19.78 13.49
N ASN A 39 84.05 20.31 14.49
CA ASN A 39 83.72 20.07 15.90
C ASN A 39 83.05 21.30 16.51
N TRP A 40 81.81 21.16 16.98
CA TRP A 40 81.09 22.23 17.69
C TRP A 40 81.91 22.80 18.85
N ASN A 41 82.60 21.91 19.57
CA ASN A 41 83.38 22.21 20.78
C ASN A 41 84.76 22.85 20.53
N ASP A 42 85.10 23.20 19.28
CA ASP A 42 86.37 23.82 18.93
C ASP A 42 86.18 25.30 18.59
N ALA A 43 86.79 26.18 19.39
CA ALA A 43 86.76 27.63 19.20
C ALA A 43 87.26 28.08 17.82
N ALA A 44 88.13 27.29 17.17
CA ALA A 44 88.63 27.60 15.83
C ALA A 44 87.54 27.60 14.73
N ASN A 45 86.37 27.00 15.01
CA ASN A 45 85.24 26.91 14.09
C ASN A 45 84.23 28.04 14.25
N TRP A 46 84.48 28.99 15.15
CA TRP A 46 83.58 30.10 15.45
C TRP A 46 84.28 31.43 15.17
N ASN A 47 83.50 32.45 14.81
CA ASN A 47 83.93 33.84 14.73
C ASN A 47 83.11 34.69 15.71
N PRO A 48 83.73 35.34 16.72
CA PRO A 48 85.18 35.32 17.02
C PRO A 48 85.68 33.93 17.45
N SER A 49 86.92 33.60 17.08
CA SER A 49 87.55 32.28 17.33
C SER A 49 88.21 32.13 18.70
N ASP A 50 87.76 32.95 19.66
CA ASP A 50 88.27 32.99 21.02
C ASP A 50 87.63 31.94 21.94
N ASP A 51 86.44 31.45 21.60
CA ASP A 51 85.73 30.37 22.29
C ASP A 51 84.69 29.73 21.34
N PHE A 52 84.08 28.61 21.76
CA PHE A 52 82.96 27.99 21.06
C PHE A 52 81.60 28.43 21.62
N ALA A 53 80.51 28.24 20.86
CA ALA A 53 79.15 28.53 21.31
C ALA A 53 78.73 27.63 22.48
N LYS A 54 78.35 28.27 23.60
CA LYS A 54 77.99 27.64 24.89
C LYS A 54 76.75 28.33 25.46
N VAL A 55 76.26 27.84 26.62
CA VAL A 55 75.11 28.45 27.34
C VAL A 55 75.25 29.97 27.42
N GLY A 56 74.25 30.68 26.89
CA GLY A 56 74.17 32.14 26.90
C GLY A 56 74.76 32.84 25.67
N ASP A 57 75.45 32.14 24.76
CA ASP A 57 75.96 32.67 23.48
C ASP A 57 74.98 32.33 22.33
N ASN A 58 74.86 33.19 21.33
CA ASN A 58 74.07 32.91 20.12
C ASN A 58 74.96 32.27 19.04
N ALA A 59 74.44 31.25 18.35
CA ALA A 59 75.13 30.59 17.25
C ALA A 59 74.48 30.92 15.89
N PHE A 60 75.28 31.32 14.91
CA PHE A 60 74.81 31.68 13.57
C PHE A 60 75.49 30.83 12.50
N PHE A 61 74.71 30.36 11.52
CA PHE A 61 75.17 29.72 10.28
C PHE A 61 74.66 30.56 9.11
N ASP A 62 75.51 31.43 8.57
CA ASP A 62 75.09 32.57 7.74
C ASP A 62 75.76 32.64 6.36
N GLN A 63 76.68 31.74 6.03
CA GLN A 63 77.34 31.71 4.73
C GLN A 63 76.75 30.62 3.84
N ASP A 64 76.60 30.94 2.56
CA ASP A 64 76.16 30.04 1.50
C ASP A 64 77.24 28.98 1.20
N ALA A 65 77.25 27.91 2.01
CA ALA A 65 78.13 26.77 1.87
C ALA A 65 77.53 25.51 2.50
N VAL A 66 78.17 24.35 2.24
CA VAL A 66 77.81 23.07 2.87
C VAL A 66 78.68 22.87 4.12
N TYR A 67 78.05 22.76 5.27
CA TYR A 67 78.69 22.58 6.57
C TYR A 67 78.44 21.18 7.15
N THR A 68 79.43 20.71 7.90
CA THR A 68 79.23 19.63 8.86
C THR A 68 79.70 20.11 10.23
N ALA A 69 78.83 20.01 11.22
CA ALA A 69 79.13 20.36 12.60
C ALA A 69 78.76 19.17 13.51
N ILE A 70 79.77 18.59 14.16
CA ILE A 70 79.69 17.43 15.03
C ILE A 70 79.85 17.88 16.47
N VAL A 71 78.84 17.60 17.28
CA VAL A 71 78.85 17.81 18.73
C VAL A 71 79.58 16.62 19.37
N GLN A 72 80.87 16.75 19.70
CA GLN A 72 81.64 15.63 20.27
C GLN A 72 81.43 15.45 21.78
N SER A 73 80.99 16.50 22.47
CA SER A 73 80.63 16.48 23.88
C SER A 73 79.39 17.34 24.11
N PRO A 74 78.56 17.06 25.14
CA PRO A 74 77.34 17.83 25.41
C PRO A 74 77.62 19.34 25.42
N SER A 75 76.87 20.07 24.60
CA SER A 75 77.06 21.48 24.30
C SER A 75 75.76 22.25 24.43
N ALA A 76 75.85 23.59 24.35
CA ALA A 76 74.67 24.42 24.44
C ALA A 76 74.83 25.74 23.67
N ALA A 77 73.71 26.42 23.42
CA ALA A 77 73.66 27.80 22.96
C ALA A 77 72.48 28.52 23.64
N ASP A 78 72.36 29.83 23.49
CA ASP A 78 71.14 30.58 23.80
C ASP A 78 70.18 30.47 22.61
N ASN A 79 70.43 31.17 21.51
CA ASN A 79 69.68 31.00 20.25
C ASN A 79 70.58 30.37 19.17
N VAL A 80 69.96 29.64 18.23
CA VAL A 80 70.66 29.11 17.05
C VAL A 80 69.91 29.53 15.79
N THR A 81 70.61 30.17 14.86
CA THR A 81 70.02 30.67 13.61
C THR A 81 70.80 30.14 12.41
N PHE A 82 70.07 29.54 11.46
CA PHE A 82 70.56 29.13 10.15
C PHE A 82 69.93 30.04 9.12
N SER A 83 70.72 30.95 8.55
CA SER A 83 70.22 31.95 7.61
C SER A 83 70.63 31.72 6.16
N ASN A 84 71.56 30.78 5.91
CA ASN A 84 71.95 30.35 4.57
C ASN A 84 72.77 29.03 4.66
N GLY A 85 72.86 28.28 3.56
CA GLY A 85 73.69 27.08 3.42
C GLY A 85 73.01 25.76 3.81
N ASP A 86 73.75 24.67 3.64
CA ASP A 86 73.34 23.29 3.96
C ASP A 86 74.13 22.75 5.14
N VAL A 87 73.49 22.62 6.31
CA VAL A 87 74.16 22.31 7.58
C VAL A 87 73.80 20.92 8.06
N THR A 88 74.75 19.99 8.04
CA THR A 88 74.62 18.71 8.74
C THR A 88 75.11 18.82 10.18
N LEU A 89 74.20 18.66 11.13
CA LEU A 89 74.48 18.54 12.56
C LEU A 89 74.42 17.07 13.01
N GLY A 90 75.45 16.60 13.72
CA GLY A 90 75.50 15.23 14.22
C GLY A 90 76.25 15.09 15.54
N GLY A 91 76.20 13.90 16.16
CA GLY A 91 77.00 13.58 17.35
C GLY A 91 76.20 13.48 18.66
N GLY A 92 76.63 14.21 19.70
CA GLY A 92 76.14 14.10 21.08
C GLY A 92 74.86 14.90 21.36
N THR A 93 74.87 15.69 22.45
CA THR A 93 73.70 16.47 22.89
C THR A 93 73.94 17.96 22.71
N LEU A 94 73.00 18.67 22.08
CA LEU A 94 72.99 20.13 21.92
C LEU A 94 71.76 20.72 22.61
N ASN A 95 71.98 21.50 23.67
CA ASN A 95 70.90 22.15 24.43
C ASN A 95 70.80 23.64 24.09
N ILE A 96 69.67 24.11 23.61
CA ILE A 96 69.45 25.50 23.21
C ILE A 96 68.55 26.17 24.23
N GLY A 97 69.04 27.24 24.86
CA GLY A 97 68.38 27.97 25.94
C GLY A 97 67.21 28.85 25.50
N GLY A 98 67.10 29.14 24.20
CA GLY A 98 66.18 30.05 23.56
C GLY A 98 65.60 29.47 22.28
N VAL A 99 65.53 30.26 21.21
CA VAL A 99 64.85 29.90 19.95
C VAL A 99 65.83 29.31 18.94
N THR A 100 65.36 28.33 18.18
CA THR A 100 66.00 27.87 16.94
C THR A 100 65.28 28.48 15.75
N THR A 101 66.00 29.10 14.81
CA THR A 101 65.43 29.64 13.57
C THR A 101 66.17 29.11 12.35
N ILE A 102 65.46 28.52 11.40
CA ILE A 102 65.99 28.06 10.11
C ILE A 102 65.27 28.84 9.03
N ASP A 103 65.91 29.89 8.51
CA ASP A 103 65.24 30.88 7.66
C ASP A 103 66.22 31.62 6.74
N ASP A 104 66.10 31.43 5.43
CA ASP A 104 66.72 32.32 4.44
C ASP A 104 65.67 33.27 3.83
N ALA A 105 65.63 34.49 4.36
CA ALA A 105 64.75 35.58 3.92
C ALA A 105 64.98 36.05 2.47
N PHE A 106 66.10 35.67 1.83
CA PHE A 106 66.45 36.10 0.48
C PHE A 106 66.38 34.99 -0.57
N ALA A 107 66.13 33.74 -0.14
CA ALA A 107 66.01 32.61 -1.04
C ALA A 107 64.83 32.77 -2.02
N ALA A 108 65.00 32.27 -3.24
CA ALA A 108 63.95 32.29 -4.27
C ALA A 108 63.04 31.05 -4.22
N GLY A 109 63.36 30.07 -3.36
CA GLY A 109 62.65 28.80 -3.20
C GLY A 109 63.38 27.87 -2.22
N LEU A 110 62.73 26.77 -1.83
CA LEU A 110 63.25 25.81 -0.83
C LEU A 110 64.63 25.23 -1.19
N GLY A 111 64.90 24.96 -2.46
CA GLY A 111 66.18 24.38 -2.90
C GLY A 111 67.41 25.30 -2.78
N ASP A 112 67.19 26.57 -2.43
CA ASP A 112 68.21 27.59 -2.16
C ASP A 112 67.99 28.22 -0.77
N GLY A 113 67.16 27.61 0.09
CA GLY A 113 66.87 28.08 1.44
C GLY A 113 67.90 27.64 2.47
N ALA A 114 67.67 27.99 3.73
CA ALA A 114 68.45 27.46 4.85
C ALA A 114 68.11 25.97 5.06
N MET A 115 69.05 25.07 4.84
CA MET A 115 68.84 23.61 4.97
C MET A 115 69.63 23.06 6.14
N VAL A 116 68.98 22.25 6.98
CA VAL A 116 69.60 21.60 8.14
C VAL A 116 69.31 20.11 8.12
N THR A 117 70.30 19.29 8.45
CA THR A 117 70.14 17.84 8.69
C THR A 117 70.61 17.50 10.10
N ALA A 118 69.70 17.12 10.99
CA ALA A 118 70.00 16.58 12.32
C ALA A 118 70.13 15.04 12.24
N SER A 119 71.36 14.54 12.21
CA SER A 119 71.66 13.11 12.03
C SER A 119 72.27 12.47 13.28
N GLY A 120 71.53 11.58 13.93
CA GLY A 120 71.99 10.85 15.13
C GLY A 120 72.39 11.76 16.30
N LEU A 121 71.87 12.99 16.35
CA LEU A 121 72.10 14.02 17.35
C LEU A 121 70.90 14.08 18.31
N THR A 122 71.14 14.32 19.60
CA THR A 122 70.08 14.81 20.51
C THR A 122 70.11 16.34 20.52
N TRP A 123 69.06 16.96 20.00
CA TRP A 123 68.88 18.40 19.94
C TRP A 123 67.72 18.76 20.86
N ASP A 124 67.97 19.55 21.90
CA ASP A 124 66.96 19.94 22.88
C ASP A 124 66.88 21.46 22.97
N THR A 125 65.77 22.04 22.51
CA THR A 125 65.51 23.49 22.53
C THR A 125 64.45 23.78 23.59
N VAL A 126 64.80 24.55 24.63
CA VAL A 126 63.83 24.96 25.67
C VAL A 126 63.00 26.19 25.26
N GLY A 127 62.84 26.38 23.95
CA GLY A 127 62.09 27.45 23.31
C GLY A 127 61.59 26.96 21.95
N ASN A 128 61.06 27.86 21.13
CA ASN A 128 60.42 27.49 19.87
C ASN A 128 61.46 27.13 18.81
N ALA A 129 61.11 26.21 17.92
CA ALA A 129 61.83 25.94 16.69
C ALA A 129 61.00 26.49 15.52
N VAL A 130 61.55 27.47 14.78
CA VAL A 130 60.90 28.13 13.65
C VAL A 130 61.62 27.74 12.37
N VAL A 131 60.89 27.20 11.39
CA VAL A 131 61.40 26.76 10.10
C VAL A 131 60.66 27.50 8.99
N GLY A 132 61.36 28.34 8.24
CA GLY A 132 60.77 29.34 7.35
C GLY A 132 60.02 30.39 8.16
N ASP A 133 60.75 31.35 8.71
CA ASP A 133 60.19 32.46 9.51
C ASP A 133 59.60 33.51 8.55
N THR A 134 60.47 34.23 7.84
CA THR A 134 60.07 35.23 6.83
C THR A 134 60.43 34.82 5.40
N GLY A 135 61.23 33.76 5.24
CA GLY A 135 61.71 33.22 3.98
C GLY A 135 61.64 31.70 3.94
N PHE A 136 62.70 31.05 3.47
CA PHE A 136 62.71 29.61 3.19
C PHE A 136 63.61 28.83 4.15
N GLY A 137 63.07 27.77 4.76
CA GLY A 137 63.81 26.92 5.68
C GLY A 137 63.46 25.44 5.55
N THR A 138 64.43 24.56 5.78
CA THR A 138 64.22 23.11 5.80
C THR A 138 65.03 22.45 6.91
N ILE A 139 64.43 21.52 7.65
CA ILE A 139 65.14 20.61 8.55
C ILE A 139 64.80 19.15 8.26
N THR A 140 65.83 18.31 8.18
CA THR A 140 65.71 16.85 8.10
C THR A 140 66.21 16.22 9.39
N VAL A 141 65.36 15.44 10.07
CA VAL A 141 65.72 14.62 11.23
C VAL A 141 65.84 13.18 10.76
N ASP A 142 67.07 12.65 10.74
CA ASP A 142 67.39 11.33 10.18
C ASP A 142 68.41 10.58 11.05
N GLY A 143 68.65 9.29 10.74
CA GLY A 143 69.72 8.50 11.31
C GLY A 143 69.60 8.31 12.83
N GLY A 144 68.39 8.36 13.38
CA GLY A 144 68.14 8.31 14.82
C GLY A 144 68.34 9.65 15.54
N GLY A 145 68.25 10.77 14.82
CA GLY A 145 68.23 12.11 15.41
C GLY A 145 66.99 12.31 16.29
N ASP A 146 67.14 13.07 17.37
CA ASP A 146 66.10 13.32 18.37
C ASP A 146 66.03 14.82 18.65
N VAL A 147 65.08 15.50 18.00
CA VAL A 147 64.88 16.95 18.09
C VAL A 147 63.70 17.25 19.03
N ARG A 148 63.93 18.09 20.03
CA ARG A 148 62.92 18.60 20.96
C ARG A 148 62.85 20.12 20.92
N ALA A 149 61.63 20.65 21.00
CA ALA A 149 61.34 22.07 21.10
C ALA A 149 60.07 22.30 21.96
N PHE A 150 59.82 23.53 22.39
CA PHE A 150 58.52 23.87 22.99
C PHE A 150 57.42 23.82 21.94
N ASP A 151 57.47 24.76 20.99
CA ASP A 151 56.69 24.73 19.76
C ASP A 151 57.56 24.43 18.56
N VAL A 152 56.95 23.82 17.55
CA VAL A 152 57.52 23.71 16.20
C VAL A 152 56.63 24.49 15.25
N ILE A 153 57.14 25.63 14.77
CA ILE A 153 56.44 26.55 13.86
C ILE A 153 57.06 26.42 12.47
N VAL A 154 56.22 26.16 11.46
CA VAL A 154 56.67 25.89 10.08
C VAL A 154 55.93 26.80 9.12
N GLY A 155 56.64 27.70 8.43
CA GLY A 155 56.04 28.74 7.60
C GLY A 155 55.33 29.80 8.45
N ASP A 156 56.11 30.62 9.16
CA ASP A 156 55.59 31.54 10.19
C ASP A 156 54.84 32.73 9.58
N ASP A 157 55.52 33.54 8.76
CA ASP A 157 54.96 34.75 8.13
C ASP A 157 54.39 34.51 6.72
N VAL A 158 53.55 35.44 6.28
CA VAL A 158 52.94 35.43 4.94
C VAL A 158 54.01 35.37 3.85
N GLY A 159 53.97 34.32 3.04
CA GLY A 159 54.91 34.08 1.94
C GLY A 159 56.19 33.32 2.34
N ALA A 160 56.41 33.06 3.63
CA ALA A 160 57.46 32.17 4.09
C ALA A 160 57.12 30.71 3.76
N VAL A 161 58.15 29.87 3.59
CA VAL A 161 57.99 28.44 3.33
C VAL A 161 58.92 27.62 4.22
N GLY A 162 58.32 26.81 5.08
CA GLY A 162 59.03 25.89 5.97
C GLY A 162 58.78 24.43 5.60
N GLU A 163 59.81 23.60 5.71
CA GLU A 163 59.68 22.14 5.53
C GLU A 163 60.44 21.36 6.61
N ILE A 164 59.77 20.37 7.21
CA ILE A 164 60.37 19.44 8.17
C ILE A 164 60.23 18.01 7.64
N ASN A 165 61.34 17.27 7.62
CA ASN A 165 61.39 15.87 7.20
C ASN A 165 61.88 15.00 8.37
N VAL A 166 60.99 14.28 9.04
CA VAL A 166 61.33 13.28 10.07
C VAL A 166 61.35 11.91 9.39
N THR A 167 62.53 11.35 9.16
CA THR A 167 62.69 10.12 8.37
C THR A 167 63.62 9.11 9.02
N GLY A 168 63.37 7.83 8.75
CA GLY A 168 64.18 6.72 9.24
C GLY A 168 63.80 6.27 10.66
N VAL A 169 63.99 4.98 10.91
CA VAL A 169 63.66 4.35 12.20
C VAL A 169 64.46 4.97 13.33
N GLY A 170 63.74 5.40 14.37
CA GLY A 170 64.32 5.97 15.59
C GLY A 170 64.57 7.48 15.52
N SER A 171 64.28 8.12 14.38
CA SER A 171 64.29 9.58 14.28
C SER A 171 63.02 10.14 14.93
N THR A 172 63.19 11.09 15.85
CA THR A 172 62.11 11.65 16.66
C THR A 172 62.09 13.16 16.59
N LEU A 173 60.90 13.72 16.38
CA LEU A 173 60.59 15.13 16.62
C LEU A 173 59.61 15.18 17.80
N THR A 174 59.90 15.99 18.80
CA THR A 174 59.08 16.08 20.01
C THR A 174 58.79 17.53 20.36
N THR A 175 57.54 17.80 20.72
CA THR A 175 57.16 19.02 21.43
C THR A 175 56.95 18.71 22.91
N ASP A 176 57.48 19.54 23.79
CA ASP A 176 57.38 19.38 25.24
C ASP A 176 57.16 20.68 26.01
N GLY A 177 56.58 21.67 25.32
CA GLY A 177 56.26 22.98 25.87
C GLY A 177 55.43 22.91 27.17
N PRO A 178 55.64 23.88 28.09
CA PRO A 178 55.00 23.85 29.41
C PRO A 178 53.56 24.38 29.43
N ASN A 179 53.06 24.97 28.34
CA ASN A 179 51.73 25.59 28.27
C ASN A 179 50.76 24.73 27.45
N ALA A 180 49.47 24.88 27.78
CA ALA A 180 48.39 24.32 26.96
C ALA A 180 48.39 24.94 25.56
N GLY A 181 48.32 24.09 24.52
CA GLY A 181 48.36 24.51 23.12
C GLY A 181 49.77 24.68 22.55
N ASP A 182 50.81 24.35 23.31
CA ASP A 182 52.17 24.23 22.76
C ASP A 182 52.23 22.98 21.86
N GLY A 183 52.76 23.09 20.64
CA GLY A 183 52.62 22.01 19.67
C GLY A 183 53.25 22.25 18.28
N TYR A 184 52.68 21.59 17.27
CA TYR A 184 53.04 21.71 15.86
C TYR A 184 52.13 22.72 15.15
N LEU A 185 52.66 23.87 14.80
CA LEU A 185 51.98 24.93 14.05
C LEU A 185 52.51 24.94 12.62
N ILE A 186 51.78 24.34 11.70
CA ILE A 186 52.23 24.09 10.32
C ILE A 186 51.40 24.97 9.38
N GLY A 187 52.09 25.83 8.64
CA GLY A 187 51.46 26.89 7.86
C GLY A 187 50.80 27.90 8.79
N ASN A 188 51.59 28.64 9.58
CA ASN A 188 51.05 29.60 10.53
C ASN A 188 50.37 30.76 9.78
N ALA A 189 51.14 31.58 9.08
CA ALA A 189 50.65 32.50 8.04
C ALA A 189 51.29 32.28 6.66
N GLY A 190 52.37 31.49 6.59
CA GLY A 190 53.00 31.05 5.35
C GLY A 190 52.61 29.63 4.95
N THR A 191 53.45 29.00 4.13
CA THR A 191 53.32 27.59 3.74
C THR A 191 54.22 26.72 4.61
N GLY A 192 53.64 25.75 5.32
CA GLY A 192 54.39 24.80 6.13
C GLY A 192 54.16 23.36 5.71
N THR A 193 55.19 22.53 5.76
CA THR A 193 55.07 21.09 5.51
C THR A 193 55.82 20.28 6.56
N LEU A 194 55.17 19.28 7.16
CA LEU A 194 55.79 18.26 8.00
C LEU A 194 55.61 16.88 7.36
N ASN A 195 56.71 16.23 7.02
CA ASN A 195 56.77 14.88 6.49
C ASN A 195 57.30 13.93 7.57
N VAL A 196 56.51 12.92 7.95
CA VAL A 196 56.92 11.83 8.85
C VAL A 196 56.93 10.55 8.04
N THR A 197 58.12 10.03 7.74
CA THR A 197 58.33 8.95 6.77
C THR A 197 59.29 7.88 7.25
N GLY A 198 59.28 6.71 6.62
CA GLY A 198 60.34 5.70 6.81
C GLY A 198 60.53 5.20 8.26
N GLY A 199 59.48 5.24 9.09
CA GLY A 199 59.54 4.84 10.50
C GLY A 199 59.92 5.97 11.48
N GLY A 200 59.88 7.22 11.04
CA GLY A 200 60.01 8.40 11.90
C GLY A 200 58.82 8.58 12.84
N LEU A 201 59.03 9.32 13.93
CA LEU A 201 58.01 9.61 14.94
C LEU A 201 57.97 11.11 15.26
N ALA A 202 56.79 11.73 15.12
CA ALA A 202 56.52 13.02 15.72
C ALA A 202 55.57 12.84 16.91
N GLN A 203 55.88 13.43 18.06
CA GLN A 203 55.09 13.22 19.28
C GLN A 203 55.03 14.46 20.17
N ILE A 204 54.07 14.44 21.09
CA ILE A 204 53.85 15.49 22.09
C ILE A 204 53.91 14.83 23.47
N LEU A 205 54.74 15.36 24.39
CA LEU A 205 54.99 14.74 25.70
C LEU A 205 54.27 15.41 26.87
N ASN A 206 54.05 16.73 26.83
CA ASN A 206 53.49 17.51 27.94
C ASN A 206 52.08 18.01 27.62
N ASP A 207 51.20 17.03 27.47
CA ASP A 207 49.74 17.11 27.39
C ASP A 207 49.07 17.92 28.54
N THR A 208 48.96 19.25 28.50
CA THR A 208 48.16 20.03 29.47
C THR A 208 46.97 20.77 28.85
N SER A 209 46.68 20.50 27.58
CA SER A 209 45.67 21.15 26.76
C SER A 209 44.32 21.10 27.47
N GLY A 210 43.88 22.27 27.91
CA GLY A 210 42.49 22.47 28.34
C GLY A 210 41.55 22.55 27.14
N GLY A 211 41.77 21.76 26.09
CA GLY A 211 41.06 21.80 24.80
C GLY A 211 41.58 22.84 23.81
N ILE A 212 42.91 22.98 23.66
CA ILE A 212 43.54 23.78 22.60
C ILE A 212 44.33 22.82 21.73
N ALA A 213 44.23 22.94 20.40
CA ALA A 213 44.83 21.97 19.49
C ALA A 213 46.35 21.97 19.44
N ASP A 214 46.94 20.78 19.51
CA ASP A 214 48.39 20.59 19.53
C ASP A 214 48.99 20.44 18.13
N VAL A 215 48.22 19.94 17.16
CA VAL A 215 48.61 19.95 15.75
C VAL A 215 47.64 20.84 15.00
N GLN A 216 48.15 21.92 14.42
CA GLN A 216 47.34 22.86 13.65
C GLN A 216 47.93 23.02 12.25
N LEU A 217 47.10 22.75 11.23
CA LEU A 217 47.43 22.93 9.82
C LEU A 217 46.62 24.13 9.29
N GLY A 218 47.29 25.13 8.73
CA GLY A 218 46.63 26.36 8.26
C GLY A 218 46.09 27.18 9.43
N VAL A 219 47.00 27.71 10.26
CA VAL A 219 46.66 28.31 11.55
C VAL A 219 45.94 29.63 11.39
N THR A 220 46.39 30.51 10.48
CA THR A 220 45.74 31.78 10.18
C THR A 220 45.07 31.73 8.80
N ALA A 221 44.28 32.76 8.46
CA ALA A 221 43.52 32.79 7.20
C ALA A 221 44.38 32.69 5.92
N ASP A 222 45.64 33.14 5.96
CA ASP A 222 46.59 33.04 4.85
C ASP A 222 47.48 31.79 4.95
N GLY A 223 47.43 31.07 6.07
CA GLY A 223 48.26 29.90 6.33
C GLY A 223 47.85 28.68 5.52
N ASP A 224 48.86 27.95 5.02
CA ASP A 224 48.72 26.71 4.26
C ASP A 224 49.61 25.63 4.89
N GLY A 225 48.99 24.68 5.61
CA GLY A 225 49.70 23.66 6.38
C GLY A 225 49.51 22.26 5.82
N THR A 226 50.61 21.52 5.65
CA THR A 226 50.57 20.12 5.19
C THR A 226 51.23 19.17 6.18
N LEU A 227 50.55 18.08 6.54
CA LEU A 227 51.09 16.96 7.31
C LEU A 227 51.00 15.66 6.51
N ASN A 228 52.15 15.05 6.24
CA ASN A 228 52.26 13.76 5.55
C ASN A 228 52.81 12.68 6.50
N ILE A 229 52.08 11.59 6.70
CA ILE A 229 52.49 10.43 7.50
C ILE A 229 52.53 9.21 6.58
N ILE A 230 53.72 8.85 6.11
CA ILE A 230 53.88 7.91 4.99
C ILE A 230 54.76 6.73 5.40
N GLY A 231 54.24 5.53 5.14
CA GLY A 231 54.97 4.28 5.28
C GLY A 231 54.75 3.61 6.64
N ALA A 232 54.87 2.29 6.63
CA ALA A 232 54.71 1.46 7.82
C ALA A 232 55.60 1.96 8.97
N THR A 233 55.04 1.96 10.18
CA THR A 233 55.69 2.41 11.44
C THR A 233 55.98 3.91 11.56
N SER A 234 55.74 4.71 10.51
CA SER A 234 55.71 6.16 10.64
C SER A 234 54.50 6.57 11.48
N SER A 235 54.70 7.39 12.50
CA SER A 235 53.63 7.74 13.43
C SER A 235 53.67 9.19 13.87
N VAL A 236 52.48 9.77 14.02
CA VAL A 236 52.28 11.01 14.76
C VAL A 236 51.41 10.71 15.99
N ILE A 237 51.83 11.20 17.15
CA ILE A 237 51.10 11.09 18.41
C ILE A 237 50.82 12.49 18.93
N ALA A 238 49.55 12.92 18.91
CA ALA A 238 49.06 14.23 19.36
C ALA A 238 47.76 14.06 20.16
N GLU A 239 47.27 15.00 20.95
CA GLU A 239 45.95 14.89 21.57
C GLU A 239 44.89 15.48 20.63
N ASP A 240 45.02 16.75 20.28
CA ASP A 240 44.05 17.49 19.47
C ASP A 240 44.64 17.87 18.10
N VAL A 241 43.87 17.68 17.03
CA VAL A 241 44.30 17.94 15.63
C VAL A 241 43.29 18.82 14.91
N LEU A 242 43.77 19.93 14.33
CA LEU A 242 43.01 20.81 13.44
C LEU A 242 43.61 20.80 12.03
N VAL A 243 42.81 20.37 11.06
CA VAL A 243 43.15 20.40 9.63
C VAL A 243 42.38 21.54 8.97
N GLY A 244 43.05 22.66 8.71
CA GLY A 244 42.40 23.89 8.26
C GLY A 244 41.72 24.59 9.42
N ASN A 245 42.50 25.26 10.27
CA ASN A 245 41.95 26.00 11.40
C ASN A 245 41.20 27.25 10.93
N PHE A 246 41.95 28.30 10.56
CA PHE A 246 41.41 29.50 9.90
C PHE A 246 41.79 29.57 8.41
N GLY A 247 42.85 28.88 8.00
CA GLY A 247 43.37 28.84 6.62
C GLY A 247 43.10 27.51 5.94
N THR A 248 44.11 27.02 5.21
CA THR A 248 44.05 25.76 4.46
C THR A 248 44.92 24.69 5.14
N GLY A 249 44.35 23.50 5.37
CA GLY A 249 45.09 22.37 5.93
C GLY A 249 44.96 21.10 5.11
N HIS A 250 46.08 20.38 4.98
CA HIS A 250 46.21 19.15 4.21
C HIS A 250 46.76 18.02 5.08
N LEU A 251 46.02 16.93 5.23
CA LEU A 251 46.46 15.73 5.96
C LEU A 251 46.51 14.52 5.03
N LEU A 252 47.68 13.90 4.89
CA LEU A 252 47.86 12.63 4.19
C LEU A 252 48.41 11.57 5.13
N ILE A 253 47.70 10.46 5.27
CA ILE A 253 48.16 9.26 5.97
C ILE A 253 48.17 8.12 4.95
N SER A 254 49.34 7.56 4.66
CA SER A 254 49.45 6.54 3.62
C SER A 254 50.48 5.44 3.89
N ASP A 255 50.36 4.35 3.14
CA ASP A 255 51.31 3.24 3.12
C ASP A 255 51.60 2.61 4.51
N GLY A 256 50.60 2.61 5.42
CA GLY A 256 50.73 2.05 6.76
C GLY A 256 51.12 3.07 7.85
N GLY A 257 51.05 4.37 7.55
CA GLY A 257 51.26 5.44 8.52
C GLY A 257 50.13 5.55 9.56
N VAL A 258 50.42 6.07 10.75
CA VAL A 258 49.43 6.15 11.84
C VAL A 258 49.41 7.55 12.48
N LEU A 259 48.23 8.18 12.51
CA LEU A 259 47.93 9.31 13.39
C LEU A 259 47.13 8.80 14.59
N ASN A 260 47.75 8.78 15.76
CA ASN A 260 47.16 8.24 16.97
C ASN A 260 46.93 9.32 18.01
N GLN A 261 45.67 9.64 18.28
CA GLN A 261 45.31 10.67 19.26
C GLN A 261 45.07 10.16 20.69
N SER A 262 45.45 8.93 21.02
CA SER A 262 45.08 8.28 22.31
C SER A 262 45.88 8.68 23.56
N ILE A 263 46.43 9.90 23.64
CA ILE A 263 47.28 10.31 24.78
C ILE A 263 46.47 10.62 26.06
N SER A 264 45.18 10.96 25.92
CA SER A 264 44.33 11.55 26.97
C SER A 264 42.85 11.10 26.87
N THR A 265 41.99 11.62 27.75
CA THR A 265 40.60 11.15 27.95
C THR A 265 39.57 11.68 26.95
N SER A 266 39.87 12.70 26.13
CA SER A 266 38.91 13.17 25.09
C SER A 266 39.57 13.88 23.88
N PRO A 267 40.51 13.23 23.17
CA PRO A 267 41.16 13.79 21.98
C PRO A 267 40.19 14.13 20.84
N ASP A 268 40.17 15.38 20.40
CA ASP A 268 39.29 15.88 19.35
C ASP A 268 40.05 16.09 18.02
N ALA A 269 39.38 15.82 16.92
CA ALA A 269 39.84 16.15 15.58
C ALA A 269 38.81 17.03 14.86
N PHE A 270 39.26 18.12 14.25
CA PHE A 270 38.40 18.95 13.40
C PHE A 270 39.04 19.16 12.03
N ILE A 271 38.22 19.13 10.98
CA ILE A 271 38.60 19.52 9.63
C ILE A 271 37.76 20.74 9.23
N ALA A 272 38.42 21.83 8.83
CA ALA A 272 37.80 23.12 8.52
C ALA A 272 36.93 23.66 9.67
N GLN A 273 37.59 23.97 10.80
CA GLN A 273 36.90 24.33 12.04
C GLN A 273 36.21 25.70 11.95
N GLN A 274 36.84 26.69 11.31
CA GLN A 274 36.38 28.08 11.31
C GLN A 274 35.71 28.48 9.99
N LEU A 275 34.93 29.55 10.03
CA LEU A 275 34.28 30.10 8.84
C LEU A 275 35.33 30.55 7.81
N GLY A 276 35.21 30.06 6.57
CA GLY A 276 36.11 30.39 5.47
C GLY A 276 37.41 29.57 5.43
N SER A 277 37.63 28.67 6.41
CA SER A 277 38.72 27.70 6.37
C SER A 277 38.43 26.56 5.38
N SER A 278 39.49 25.89 4.93
CA SER A 278 39.41 24.71 4.06
C SER A 278 40.28 23.59 4.61
N GLY A 279 39.78 22.36 4.60
CA GLY A 279 40.57 21.20 5.01
C GLY A 279 40.36 20.00 4.10
N ASP A 280 41.44 19.32 3.75
CA ASP A 280 41.39 18.01 3.10
C ASP A 280 42.23 16.99 3.84
N ALA A 281 41.62 15.83 4.08
CA ALA A 281 42.27 14.69 4.69
C ALA A 281 42.12 13.45 3.80
N THR A 282 43.21 12.72 3.61
CA THR A 282 43.23 11.44 2.90
C THR A 282 43.92 10.39 3.78
N VAL A 283 43.22 9.30 4.07
CA VAL A 283 43.78 8.12 4.73
C VAL A 283 43.72 6.98 3.73
N HIS A 284 44.87 6.55 3.22
CA HIS A 284 44.95 5.65 2.08
C HIS A 284 45.88 4.46 2.32
N GLY A 285 45.46 3.27 1.92
CA GLY A 285 46.32 2.09 1.89
C GLY A 285 46.27 1.25 3.17
N ASP A 286 46.65 -0.02 3.02
CA ASP A 286 46.57 -1.02 4.09
C ASP A 286 47.38 -0.62 5.32
N GLY A 287 46.75 -0.72 6.50
CA GLY A 287 47.37 -0.42 7.78
C GLY A 287 47.48 1.08 8.09
N SER A 288 47.07 1.96 7.17
CA SER A 288 46.99 3.39 7.44
C SER A 288 45.81 3.67 8.40
N GLN A 289 46.07 4.43 9.47
CA GLN A 289 45.08 4.65 10.53
C GLN A 289 45.04 6.09 11.03
N TRP A 290 43.82 6.58 11.26
CA TRP A 290 43.56 7.78 12.06
C TRP A 290 42.65 7.42 13.23
N LEU A 291 43.16 7.57 14.45
CA LEU A 291 42.47 7.18 15.68
C LEU A 291 42.26 8.42 16.57
N MET A 292 41.01 8.70 16.94
CA MET A 292 40.62 9.85 17.76
C MET A 292 39.50 9.48 18.75
N ALA A 293 39.08 10.39 19.63
CA ALA A 293 37.86 10.20 20.44
C ALA A 293 36.64 10.76 19.73
N ARG A 294 36.78 11.93 19.09
CA ARG A 294 35.75 12.64 18.32
C ARG A 294 36.33 13.20 17.02
N LEU A 295 35.54 13.19 15.95
CA LEU A 295 35.87 13.84 14.68
C LEU A 295 34.71 14.71 14.23
N GLU A 296 35.01 15.95 13.87
CA GLU A 296 34.07 16.87 13.23
C GLU A 296 34.62 17.31 11.87
N VAL A 297 33.93 16.95 10.80
CA VAL A 297 34.29 17.32 9.42
C VAL A 297 33.44 18.51 8.99
N ALA A 298 34.07 19.59 8.53
CA ALA A 298 33.43 20.84 8.11
C ALA A 298 32.55 21.46 9.19
N ASN A 299 33.11 21.82 10.35
CA ASN A 299 32.32 22.44 11.41
C ASN A 299 31.69 23.77 10.92
N LEU A 300 32.51 24.73 10.48
CA LEU A 300 32.07 26.00 9.89
C LEU A 300 32.66 26.30 8.49
N GLY A 301 33.71 25.58 8.07
CA GLY A 301 34.37 25.74 6.78
C GLY A 301 34.01 24.66 5.77
N ASP A 302 34.81 24.53 4.72
CA ASP A 302 34.67 23.49 3.69
C ASP A 302 35.67 22.36 3.95
N ALA A 303 35.19 21.11 4.06
CA ALA A 303 36.08 19.98 4.33
C ALA A 303 35.81 18.76 3.45
N THR A 304 36.89 18.06 3.12
CA THR A 304 36.85 16.72 2.53
C THR A 304 37.61 15.70 3.36
N LEU A 305 37.09 14.48 3.45
CA LEU A 305 37.80 13.32 4.03
C LEU A 305 37.64 12.12 3.10
N SER A 306 38.75 11.56 2.63
CA SER A 306 38.78 10.34 1.83
C SER A 306 39.44 9.19 2.60
N ILE A 307 38.75 8.05 2.69
CA ILE A 307 39.22 6.83 3.34
C ILE A 307 39.29 5.73 2.29
N GLU A 308 40.51 5.29 1.98
CA GLU A 308 40.80 4.57 0.76
C GLU A 308 41.69 3.33 0.94
N ALA A 309 41.54 2.38 0.02
CA ALA A 309 42.45 1.24 -0.16
C ALA A 309 42.78 0.46 1.13
N GLY A 310 41.77 0.20 1.97
CA GLY A 310 41.92 -0.61 3.19
C GLY A 310 42.34 0.18 4.45
N ALA A 311 42.28 1.51 4.38
CA ALA A 311 42.52 2.39 5.51
C ALA A 311 41.40 2.35 6.57
N LEU A 312 41.72 2.84 7.78
CA LEU A 312 40.78 2.93 8.90
C LEU A 312 40.79 4.34 9.50
N VAL A 313 39.59 4.91 9.67
CA VAL A 313 39.34 6.06 10.56
C VAL A 313 38.39 5.62 11.65
N ARG A 314 38.76 5.84 12.92
CA ARG A 314 37.99 5.37 14.07
C ARG A 314 37.88 6.42 15.17
N SER A 315 36.65 6.70 15.61
CA SER A 315 36.38 7.33 16.90
C SER A 315 36.33 6.26 18.01
N ASN A 316 36.94 6.50 19.17
CA ASN A 316 37.08 5.51 20.24
C ASN A 316 36.09 5.69 21.41
N SER A 317 35.39 6.83 21.51
CA SER A 317 34.50 7.08 22.67
C SER A 317 33.36 8.07 22.47
N ASN A 318 33.45 9.00 21.51
CA ASN A 318 32.45 10.06 21.31
C ASN A 318 31.80 9.95 19.90
N ASP A 319 30.83 10.83 19.69
CA ASP A 319 30.12 11.02 18.43
C ASP A 319 31.06 11.51 17.32
N MET A 320 30.64 11.32 16.08
CA MET A 320 31.22 12.01 14.92
C MET A 320 30.17 12.87 14.23
N SER A 321 30.61 13.98 13.63
CA SER A 321 29.74 14.86 12.87
C SER A 321 30.35 15.27 11.53
N ILE A 322 29.49 15.44 10.54
CA ILE A 322 29.78 16.01 9.24
C ILE A 322 28.86 17.21 9.09
N ALA A 323 29.43 18.39 8.88
CA ALA A 323 28.70 19.66 8.73
C ALA A 323 27.88 20.06 9.97
N ASP A 324 28.54 20.16 11.13
CA ASP A 324 27.86 20.40 12.42
C ASP A 324 27.27 21.81 12.56
N ALA A 325 28.09 22.87 12.41
CA ALA A 325 27.68 24.25 12.73
C ALA A 325 27.43 25.15 11.51
N GLY A 326 27.39 24.60 10.30
CA GLY A 326 27.05 25.33 9.07
C GLY A 326 28.06 25.22 7.93
N GLY A 327 29.15 24.45 8.10
CA GLY A 327 30.11 24.15 7.03
C GLY A 327 29.58 23.20 5.96
N ASN A 328 30.42 22.91 4.94
CA ASN A 328 30.12 21.92 3.90
C ASN A 328 31.10 20.76 3.98
N GLY A 329 30.62 19.59 4.41
CA GLY A 329 31.45 18.42 4.69
C GLY A 329 31.16 17.30 3.70
N ARG A 330 32.22 16.79 3.05
CA ARG A 330 32.12 15.65 2.14
C ARG A 330 33.08 14.54 2.53
N VAL A 331 32.53 13.36 2.83
CA VAL A 331 33.31 12.20 3.27
C VAL A 331 33.10 11.04 2.30
N ALA A 332 34.18 10.33 1.94
CA ALA A 332 34.14 9.14 1.11
C ALA A 332 34.87 7.97 1.77
N VAL A 333 34.26 6.79 1.72
CA VAL A 333 34.82 5.52 2.22
C VAL A 333 34.75 4.51 1.09
N PHE A 334 35.87 4.29 0.39
CA PHE A 334 35.86 3.45 -0.81
C PHE A 334 37.18 2.74 -1.07
N GLY A 335 37.16 1.81 -2.02
CA GLY A 335 38.32 1.00 -2.39
C GLY A 335 38.66 -0.07 -1.34
N ALA A 336 39.24 -1.16 -1.81
CA ALA A 336 39.78 -2.22 -0.95
C ALA A 336 41.29 -2.29 -1.08
N GLY A 337 41.97 -2.51 0.05
CA GLY A 337 43.32 -3.03 0.09
C GLY A 337 43.28 -4.55 0.30
N THR A 338 44.06 -5.05 1.24
CA THR A 338 43.88 -6.38 1.86
C THR A 338 42.60 -6.47 2.69
N GLY A 339 42.08 -5.33 3.18
CA GLY A 339 40.79 -5.20 3.86
C GLY A 339 39.90 -4.11 3.23
N SER A 340 38.69 -3.94 3.76
CA SER A 340 37.80 -2.84 3.36
C SER A 340 38.24 -1.52 4.01
N SER A 341 38.19 -0.42 3.26
CA SER A 341 38.23 0.92 3.84
C SER A 341 37.07 1.09 4.82
N THR A 342 37.37 1.57 6.03
CA THR A 342 36.41 1.57 7.13
C THR A 342 36.34 2.94 7.82
N LEU A 343 35.13 3.47 7.96
CA LEU A 343 34.79 4.52 8.91
C LEU A 343 34.06 3.88 10.10
N ASP A 344 34.70 3.90 11.27
CA ASP A 344 34.22 3.26 12.50
C ASP A 344 33.86 4.32 13.54
N VAL A 345 32.56 4.45 13.81
CA VAL A 345 31.98 5.41 14.74
C VAL A 345 31.55 4.67 16.00
N THR A 346 32.22 4.89 17.12
CA THR A 346 31.89 4.14 18.36
C THR A 346 30.50 4.49 18.91
N ASN A 347 30.02 5.74 18.75
CA ASN A 347 28.70 6.17 19.24
C ASN A 347 27.80 6.65 18.10
N ASP A 348 27.31 7.90 18.12
CA ASP A 348 26.40 8.42 17.11
C ASP A 348 27.15 9.08 15.96
N LEU A 349 26.59 9.01 14.75
CA LEU A 349 27.04 9.75 13.58
C LEU A 349 25.98 10.77 13.15
N TYR A 350 26.35 12.04 13.07
CA TYR A 350 25.51 13.13 12.59
C TYR A 350 25.97 13.57 11.20
N VAL A 351 25.09 13.49 10.19
CA VAL A 351 25.38 13.93 8.82
C VAL A 351 24.45 15.09 8.47
N GLY A 352 25.02 16.29 8.45
CA GLY A 352 24.27 17.52 8.23
C GLY A 352 23.42 17.88 9.43
N ASN A 353 24.03 18.57 10.40
CA ASN A 353 23.28 19.15 11.50
C ASN A 353 22.73 20.51 11.06
N ILE A 354 23.56 21.54 11.01
CA ILE A 354 23.21 22.86 10.49
C ILE A 354 23.67 23.05 9.03
N GLY A 355 24.83 22.50 8.67
CA GLY A 355 25.44 22.64 7.34
C GLY A 355 25.06 21.54 6.35
N LEU A 356 25.71 21.52 5.19
CA LEU A 356 25.56 20.48 4.17
C LEU A 356 26.54 19.32 4.41
N GLY A 357 26.03 18.19 4.89
CA GLY A 357 26.81 16.96 5.09
C GLY A 357 26.51 15.91 4.02
N GLU A 358 27.56 15.40 3.38
CA GLU A 358 27.48 14.31 2.41
C GLU A 358 28.47 13.19 2.77
N LEU A 359 27.98 11.96 2.90
CA LEU A 359 28.77 10.76 3.14
C LEU A 359 28.54 9.73 2.03
N PHE A 360 29.63 9.29 1.40
CA PHE A 360 29.66 8.29 0.36
C PHE A 360 30.35 7.02 0.87
N VAL A 361 29.70 5.87 0.77
CA VAL A 361 30.24 4.56 1.14
C VAL A 361 30.18 3.65 -0.08
N GLY A 362 31.34 3.12 -0.46
CA GLY A 362 31.55 2.40 -1.71
C GLY A 362 31.71 3.30 -2.94
N LYS A 363 31.70 4.62 -2.75
CA LYS A 363 31.94 5.63 -3.79
C LYS A 363 33.01 6.64 -3.38
N ASP A 364 33.72 7.17 -4.36
CA ASP A 364 34.66 8.29 -4.17
C ASP A 364 33.96 9.62 -3.85
N LEU A 365 34.75 10.64 -3.52
CA LEU A 365 34.30 12.01 -3.28
C LEU A 365 33.57 12.64 -4.47
N ASN A 366 33.49 12.02 -5.66
CA ASN A 366 32.67 12.50 -6.77
C ASN A 366 31.38 11.69 -6.96
N GLY A 367 31.21 10.59 -6.23
CA GLY A 367 30.10 9.64 -6.42
C GLY A 367 30.24 8.80 -7.70
N THR A 368 31.45 8.70 -8.27
CA THR A 368 31.69 8.13 -9.61
C THR A 368 32.43 6.80 -9.60
N ALA A 369 33.39 6.61 -8.71
CA ALA A 369 34.20 5.40 -8.67
C ALA A 369 33.58 4.36 -7.77
N ASP A 370 33.47 3.11 -8.24
CA ASP A 370 32.99 1.99 -7.42
C ASP A 370 34.13 1.39 -6.59
N GLY A 371 33.87 1.08 -5.32
CA GLY A 371 34.82 0.38 -4.46
C GLY A 371 34.15 -0.25 -3.25
N ASN A 372 34.92 -1.03 -2.48
CA ASN A 372 34.43 -1.54 -1.20
C ASN A 372 34.46 -0.42 -0.16
N GLY A 373 33.45 -0.32 0.67
CA GLY A 373 33.41 0.64 1.77
C GLY A 373 32.63 0.07 2.93
N THR A 374 33.10 0.33 4.15
CA THR A 374 32.41 -0.10 5.37
C THR A 374 32.16 1.10 6.27
N LEU A 375 30.90 1.33 6.58
CA LEU A 375 30.45 2.23 7.63
C LEU A 375 30.00 1.38 8.82
N ASP A 376 30.60 1.59 9.98
CA ASP A 376 30.16 0.98 11.24
C ASP A 376 29.81 2.11 12.22
N VAL A 377 28.56 2.13 12.69
CA VAL A 377 28.05 3.12 13.66
C VAL A 377 27.56 2.35 14.87
N GLY A 378 28.19 2.55 16.02
CA GLY A 378 27.91 1.79 17.24
C GLY A 378 26.55 2.07 17.86
N SER A 379 25.98 3.26 17.62
CA SER A 379 24.67 3.68 18.12
C SER A 379 23.78 4.22 16.98
N ASP A 380 23.44 5.51 16.95
CA ASP A 380 22.46 6.07 16.02
C ASP A 380 23.13 6.78 14.82
N LEU A 381 22.54 6.63 13.63
CA LEU A 381 22.86 7.44 12.46
C LEU A 381 21.75 8.46 12.24
N PHE A 382 22.10 9.75 12.33
CA PHE A 382 21.19 10.85 12.08
C PHE A 382 21.58 11.62 10.81
N ILE A 383 20.60 11.93 9.96
CA ILE A 383 20.81 12.67 8.71
C ILE A 383 19.82 13.83 8.67
N GLY A 384 20.31 15.07 8.55
CA GLY A 384 19.46 16.26 8.55
C GLY A 384 18.81 16.53 9.91
N THR A 385 19.60 16.98 10.89
CA THR A 385 19.17 17.06 12.30
C THR A 385 18.72 18.41 12.82
N ALA A 386 19.00 19.52 12.13
CA ALA A 386 18.55 20.83 12.60
C ALA A 386 17.24 21.29 11.92
N PRO A 387 16.30 21.85 12.69
CA PRO A 387 15.04 22.34 12.16
C PRO A 387 15.23 23.50 11.18
N GLY A 388 14.49 23.45 10.07
CA GLY A 388 14.50 24.48 9.03
C GLY A 388 15.67 24.41 8.04
N THR A 389 16.54 23.40 8.16
CA THR A 389 17.56 23.12 7.14
C THR A 389 16.89 22.63 5.85
N THR A 390 17.20 23.30 4.73
CA THR A 390 16.73 22.91 3.38
C THR A 390 17.80 22.18 2.58
N GLU A 391 19.01 22.11 3.12
CA GLU A 391 20.13 21.42 2.50
C GLU A 391 19.83 19.92 2.41
N ASP A 392 20.23 19.33 1.30
CA ASP A 392 19.95 17.92 1.00
C ASP A 392 21.07 17.04 1.58
N ASN A 393 21.06 16.92 2.91
CA ASN A 393 22.04 16.13 3.66
C ASN A 393 21.91 14.64 3.30
N LYS A 394 23.04 13.99 2.99
CA LYS A 394 23.03 12.68 2.32
C LYS A 394 23.98 11.68 2.92
N VAL A 395 23.49 10.44 3.01
CA VAL A 395 24.31 9.25 3.14
C VAL A 395 23.99 8.32 1.98
N ILE A 396 24.99 7.97 1.19
CA ILE A 396 24.86 7.08 0.02
C ILE A 396 25.76 5.87 0.23
N VAL A 397 25.17 4.68 0.25
CA VAL A 397 25.87 3.38 0.30
C VAL A 397 25.63 2.67 -1.02
N SER A 398 26.66 2.44 -1.82
CA SER A 398 26.48 1.88 -3.16
C SER A 398 27.60 0.94 -3.57
N GLY A 399 27.22 -0.21 -4.11
CA GLY A 399 28.10 -1.28 -4.59
C GLY A 399 27.94 -2.59 -3.81
N GLU A 400 28.18 -3.73 -4.47
CA GLU A 400 27.98 -5.10 -3.94
C GLU A 400 28.71 -5.38 -2.62
N ASN A 401 29.84 -4.71 -2.37
CA ASN A 401 30.63 -4.86 -1.15
C ASN A 401 30.57 -3.62 -0.25
N ALA A 402 29.66 -2.69 -0.51
CA ALA A 402 29.41 -1.55 0.35
C ALA A 402 28.48 -1.99 1.48
N VAL A 403 28.96 -1.82 2.72
CA VAL A 403 28.26 -2.28 3.93
C VAL A 403 28.08 -1.11 4.89
N ALA A 404 26.88 -0.96 5.42
CA ALA A 404 26.60 -0.06 6.53
C ALA A 404 25.96 -0.83 7.68
N THR A 405 26.59 -0.79 8.85
CA THR A 405 26.06 -1.35 10.11
C THR A 405 25.76 -0.22 11.07
N ILE A 406 24.53 -0.15 11.58
CA ILE A 406 24.07 0.84 12.54
C ILE A 406 23.55 0.08 13.76
N GLY A 407 24.15 0.31 14.92
CA GLY A 407 23.90 -0.46 16.14
C GLY A 407 22.52 -0.25 16.73
N ALA A 408 21.98 0.97 16.66
CA ALA A 408 20.69 1.35 17.22
C ALA A 408 19.68 1.79 16.14
N SER A 409 19.53 3.08 15.83
CA SER A 409 18.53 3.57 14.87
C SER A 409 19.14 4.36 13.72
N LEU A 410 18.45 4.35 12.57
CA LEU A 410 18.76 5.23 11.44
C LEU A 410 17.60 6.20 11.26
N GLN A 411 17.89 7.50 11.29
CA GLN A 411 16.88 8.55 11.18
C GLN A 411 17.23 9.52 10.05
N ALA A 412 16.52 9.41 8.93
CA ALA A 412 16.62 10.33 7.80
C ALA A 412 15.64 11.50 7.96
N GLY A 413 16.12 12.73 7.81
CA GLY A 413 15.32 13.93 8.00
C GLY A 413 14.71 13.99 9.40
N ARG A 414 15.56 13.96 10.44
CA ARG A 414 15.09 13.92 11.84
C ARG A 414 14.26 15.15 12.15
N ASP A 415 14.83 16.35 12.03
CA ASP A 415 14.17 17.66 12.24
C ASP A 415 14.29 18.58 11.01
N GLY A 416 15.24 18.27 10.13
CA GLY A 416 15.48 18.96 8.87
C GLY A 416 15.30 18.05 7.67
N ARG A 417 15.92 18.41 6.53
CA ARG A 417 15.97 17.57 5.34
C ARG A 417 17.14 16.59 5.40
N GLY A 418 16.87 15.31 5.17
CA GLY A 418 17.89 14.27 5.13
C GLY A 418 17.52 13.05 4.29
N THR A 419 18.50 12.52 3.57
CA THR A 419 18.33 11.45 2.59
C THR A 419 19.31 10.31 2.86
N PHE A 420 18.80 9.08 2.92
CA PHE A 420 19.58 7.85 2.95
C PHE A 420 19.35 7.05 1.66
N GLU A 421 20.43 6.64 0.99
CA GLU A 421 20.34 5.89 -0.26
C GLU A 421 21.21 4.63 -0.18
N ALA A 422 20.63 3.48 -0.51
CA ALA A 422 21.33 2.23 -0.73
C ALA A 422 21.16 1.80 -2.19
N ARG A 423 22.25 1.49 -2.89
CA ARG A 423 22.21 1.10 -4.31
C ARG A 423 23.15 -0.03 -4.69
N ASP A 424 22.92 -0.60 -5.87
CA ASP A 424 23.90 -1.42 -6.60
C ASP A 424 24.47 -2.61 -5.82
N GLY A 425 23.63 -3.30 -5.01
CA GLY A 425 24.03 -4.46 -4.22
C GLY A 425 24.48 -4.15 -2.79
N ALA A 426 24.30 -2.92 -2.32
CA ALA A 426 24.68 -2.52 -0.96
C ALA A 426 23.92 -3.30 0.13
N THR A 427 24.60 -3.60 1.25
CA THR A 427 24.02 -4.31 2.39
C THR A 427 23.95 -3.42 3.64
N ILE A 428 22.74 -3.18 4.14
CA ILE A 428 22.46 -2.28 5.27
C ILE A 428 21.85 -3.07 6.43
N SER A 429 22.42 -2.94 7.62
CA SER A 429 21.89 -3.53 8.85
C SER A 429 21.68 -2.47 9.92
N VAL A 430 20.45 -2.31 10.39
CA VAL A 430 20.07 -1.42 11.49
C VAL A 430 19.59 -2.27 12.66
N GLY A 431 20.21 -2.14 13.82
CA GLY A 431 19.89 -2.96 15.00
C GLY A 431 18.49 -2.71 15.58
N GLY A 432 17.93 -1.52 15.37
CA GLY A 432 16.67 -1.03 15.90
C GLY A 432 15.76 -0.43 14.83
N ALA A 433 15.20 0.75 15.09
CA ALA A 433 14.22 1.37 14.19
C ALA A 433 14.87 2.09 13.01
N LEU A 434 14.26 1.96 11.83
CA LEU A 434 14.48 2.82 10.68
C LEU A 434 13.37 3.87 10.65
N SER A 435 13.73 5.15 10.68
CA SER A 435 12.76 6.24 10.70
C SER A 435 13.05 7.32 9.68
N SER A 436 12.00 7.97 9.20
CA SER A 436 12.08 9.09 8.26
C SER A 436 11.06 10.17 8.63
N GLY A 437 11.48 11.43 8.74
CA GLY A 437 10.59 12.51 9.21
C GLY A 437 10.17 12.31 10.67
N SER A 438 11.15 12.28 11.58
CA SER A 438 10.99 11.77 12.96
C SER A 438 10.68 12.84 14.03
N LEU A 439 10.73 14.13 13.68
CA LEU A 439 10.39 15.27 14.54
C LEU A 439 9.59 16.30 13.72
N PRO A 440 8.95 17.29 14.39
CA PRO A 440 8.08 18.25 13.71
C PRO A 440 8.81 19.08 12.65
N GLY A 441 8.42 18.92 11.37
CA GLY A 441 9.05 19.62 10.24
C GLY A 441 10.18 18.85 9.55
N GLY A 442 10.54 17.65 10.05
CA GLY A 442 11.48 16.76 9.39
C GLY A 442 10.99 16.28 8.03
N ASP A 443 11.89 16.27 7.04
CA ASP A 443 11.66 15.89 5.65
C ASP A 443 12.68 14.81 5.27
N GLY A 444 12.30 13.54 5.47
CA GLY A 444 13.18 12.40 5.33
C GLY A 444 12.89 11.58 4.07
N THR A 445 13.95 11.17 3.37
CA THR A 445 13.86 10.28 2.20
C THR A 445 14.77 9.06 2.36
N ILE A 446 14.24 7.87 2.10
CA ILE A 446 14.99 6.61 2.06
C ILE A 446 14.82 5.97 0.67
N VAL A 447 15.93 5.62 0.01
CA VAL A 447 15.92 4.97 -1.31
C VAL A 447 16.70 3.67 -1.24
N LEU A 448 16.07 2.56 -1.60
CA LEU A 448 16.74 1.27 -1.85
C LEU A 448 16.55 0.93 -3.32
N ASP A 449 17.66 0.83 -4.06
CA ASP A 449 17.59 0.64 -5.51
C ASP A 449 18.56 -0.44 -6.01
N GLY A 450 18.11 -1.18 -7.01
CA GLY A 450 18.92 -2.16 -7.72
C GLY A 450 18.91 -3.56 -7.10
N PRO A 451 19.30 -4.58 -7.89
CA PRO A 451 19.29 -5.97 -7.44
C PRO A 451 20.29 -6.17 -6.30
N ASP A 452 19.97 -7.12 -5.42
CA ASP A 452 20.78 -7.53 -4.26
C ASP A 452 21.02 -6.44 -3.20
N THR A 453 20.59 -5.20 -3.44
CA THR A 453 20.53 -4.16 -2.42
C THR A 453 19.55 -4.60 -1.33
N SER A 454 20.04 -4.70 -0.09
CA SER A 454 19.26 -5.22 1.02
C SER A 454 19.37 -4.32 2.26
N LEU A 455 18.23 -4.16 2.95
CA LEU A 455 18.15 -3.48 4.24
C LEU A 455 17.43 -4.36 5.25
N THR A 456 18.01 -4.52 6.44
CA THR A 456 17.34 -5.14 7.59
C THR A 456 17.23 -4.17 8.76
N ALA A 457 16.04 -4.06 9.36
CA ALA A 457 15.81 -3.28 10.58
C ALA A 457 14.76 -3.94 11.49
N SER A 458 14.62 -3.50 12.73
CA SER A 458 13.59 -4.01 13.64
C SER A 458 12.19 -3.51 13.25
N SER A 459 12.07 -2.26 12.84
CA SER A 459 10.78 -1.60 12.53
C SER A 459 10.97 -0.41 11.59
N LEU A 460 9.90 0.02 10.93
CA LEU A 460 9.84 1.18 10.03
C LEU A 460 8.85 2.23 10.57
N PHE A 461 9.29 3.48 10.72
CA PHE A 461 8.44 4.63 11.06
C PHE A 461 8.62 5.78 10.07
N LEU A 462 7.61 6.04 9.24
CA LEU A 462 7.63 7.17 8.30
C LEU A 462 6.61 8.22 8.73
N GLY A 463 7.06 9.45 8.95
CA GLY A 463 6.20 10.53 9.45
C GLY A 463 5.74 10.28 10.90
N ASN A 464 6.70 10.22 11.83
CA ASN A 464 6.49 9.99 13.26
C ASN A 464 7.17 11.11 14.06
N ALA A 465 6.52 12.26 14.18
CA ALA A 465 7.03 13.48 14.81
C ALA A 465 6.93 13.53 16.34
N ASN A 466 6.43 12.48 17.01
CA ASN A 466 6.26 12.40 18.47
C ASN A 466 5.72 13.71 19.08
N SER A 467 4.56 14.21 18.63
CA SER A 467 3.81 15.41 19.11
C SER A 467 3.66 16.65 18.20
N GLY A 468 3.98 16.59 16.90
CA GLY A 468 3.82 17.76 16.00
C GLY A 468 3.32 17.48 14.59
N ALA A 469 2.67 18.47 13.99
CA ALA A 469 2.18 18.41 12.63
C ALA A 469 3.27 18.75 11.60
N ASN A 470 3.20 18.11 10.42
CA ASN A 470 3.97 18.38 9.20
C ASN A 470 5.36 17.72 9.07
N SER A 471 5.60 16.52 9.65
CA SER A 471 6.74 15.72 9.21
C SER A 471 6.39 14.89 7.96
N THR A 472 7.37 14.68 7.09
CA THR A 472 7.25 13.87 5.88
C THR A 472 8.33 12.80 5.90
N GLY A 473 7.93 11.53 5.76
CA GLY A 473 8.83 10.41 5.60
C GLY A 473 8.49 9.62 4.33
N GLU A 474 9.46 9.47 3.45
CA GLU A 474 9.31 8.67 2.23
C GLU A 474 10.31 7.53 2.18
N MET A 475 9.86 6.38 1.68
CA MET A 475 10.70 5.24 1.35
C MET A 475 10.36 4.70 -0.04
N THR A 476 11.36 4.53 -0.90
CA THR A 476 11.23 3.87 -2.20
C THR A 476 12.09 2.62 -2.26
N ILE A 477 11.51 1.51 -2.71
CA ILE A 477 12.18 0.23 -2.94
C ILE A 477 11.99 -0.11 -4.42
N SER A 478 13.07 -0.10 -5.19
CA SER A 478 13.03 -0.23 -6.64
C SER A 478 14.05 -1.19 -7.25
N ASN A 479 13.78 -1.62 -8.48
CA ASN A 479 14.70 -2.36 -9.34
C ASN A 479 15.32 -3.63 -8.71
N GLY A 480 14.56 -4.35 -7.86
CA GLY A 480 15.00 -5.62 -7.27
C GLY A 480 15.54 -5.52 -5.84
N ALA A 481 15.50 -4.34 -5.22
CA ALA A 481 15.94 -4.15 -3.84
C ALA A 481 14.98 -4.81 -2.83
N THR A 482 15.49 -5.19 -1.66
CA THR A 482 14.69 -5.81 -0.58
C THR A 482 14.84 -5.06 0.75
N ALA A 483 13.73 -4.72 1.39
CA ALA A 483 13.69 -4.25 2.77
C ALA A 483 12.98 -5.27 3.67
N THR A 484 13.63 -5.71 4.73
CA THR A 484 13.08 -6.65 5.70
C THR A 484 13.03 -6.04 7.08
N PHE A 485 11.85 -6.02 7.68
CA PHE A 485 11.61 -5.52 9.02
C PHE A 485 11.22 -6.67 9.96
N GLY A 486 11.69 -6.65 11.20
CA GLY A 486 11.44 -7.76 12.13
C GLY A 486 11.44 -7.37 13.58
N SER A 487 10.26 -7.32 14.19
CA SER A 487 10.09 -7.17 15.63
C SER A 487 8.94 -8.03 16.12
N ALA A 488 9.01 -8.48 17.38
CA ALA A 488 7.91 -9.17 18.05
C ALA A 488 6.81 -8.19 18.52
N SER A 489 6.97 -6.88 18.33
CA SER A 489 6.00 -5.85 18.71
C SER A 489 4.94 -5.59 17.62
N ASN A 490 3.76 -5.13 18.03
CA ASN A 490 2.78 -4.57 17.09
C ASN A 490 3.33 -3.26 16.49
N GLY A 491 2.86 -2.87 15.30
CA GLY A 491 3.30 -1.64 14.63
C GLY A 491 4.71 -1.71 14.07
N VAL A 492 5.11 -2.88 13.55
CA VAL A 492 6.44 -3.08 12.93
C VAL A 492 6.64 -2.13 11.76
N LEU A 493 5.57 -1.77 11.06
CA LEU A 493 5.58 -0.77 10.00
C LEU A 493 4.48 0.25 10.29
N THR A 494 4.85 1.52 10.44
CA THR A 494 3.91 2.60 10.75
C THR A 494 4.14 3.79 9.81
N LEU A 495 3.11 4.20 9.07
CA LEU A 495 3.15 5.29 8.09
C LEU A 495 2.16 6.38 8.48
N GLY A 496 2.64 7.62 8.66
CA GLY A 496 1.82 8.76 9.07
C GLY A 496 1.23 8.55 10.46
N ASP A 497 2.09 8.37 11.47
CA ASP A 497 1.71 8.04 12.84
C ASP A 497 1.05 9.22 13.58
N ASP A 498 1.60 10.42 13.38
CA ASP A 498 1.19 11.62 14.08
C ASP A 498 0.19 12.49 13.29
N PRO A 499 -0.65 13.29 13.98
CA PRO A 499 -1.54 14.25 13.35
C PRO A 499 -0.81 15.22 12.41
N GLY A 500 -1.15 15.20 11.13
CA GLY A 500 -0.54 16.05 10.11
C GLY A 500 0.82 15.57 9.59
N ALA A 501 1.32 14.42 10.05
CA ALA A 501 2.48 13.77 9.44
C ALA A 501 2.06 12.99 8.19
N THR A 502 2.99 12.84 7.25
CA THR A 502 2.81 12.07 6.02
C THR A 502 3.88 10.98 5.93
N GLY A 503 3.47 9.72 5.80
CA GLY A 503 4.36 8.58 5.57
C GLY A 503 4.00 7.88 4.27
N THR A 504 4.97 7.73 3.36
CA THR A 504 4.76 7.07 2.07
C THR A 504 5.78 5.98 1.83
N VAL A 505 5.32 4.77 1.51
CA VAL A 505 6.17 3.70 0.98
C VAL A 505 5.77 3.41 -0.46
N THR A 506 6.75 3.33 -1.35
CA THR A 506 6.57 2.87 -2.73
C THR A 506 7.47 1.68 -3.01
N VAL A 507 6.87 0.54 -3.37
CA VAL A 507 7.56 -0.66 -3.82
C VAL A 507 7.29 -0.80 -5.31
N THR A 508 8.30 -0.63 -6.17
CA THR A 508 8.11 -0.60 -7.63
C THR A 508 9.16 -1.43 -8.37
N GLY A 509 8.78 -2.02 -9.50
CA GLY A 509 9.66 -2.81 -10.34
C GLY A 509 9.75 -4.27 -9.91
N ALA A 510 9.86 -5.16 -10.90
CA ALA A 510 9.93 -6.59 -10.70
C ALA A 510 11.08 -6.99 -9.74
N GLY A 511 10.74 -7.80 -8.73
CA GLY A 511 11.68 -8.31 -7.74
C GLY A 511 11.92 -7.40 -6.54
N SER A 512 11.42 -6.16 -6.55
CA SER A 512 11.46 -5.27 -5.38
C SER A 512 10.53 -5.76 -4.28
N ARG A 513 11.03 -5.84 -3.04
CA ARG A 513 10.31 -6.48 -1.93
C ARG A 513 10.34 -5.66 -0.65
N LEU A 514 9.16 -5.47 -0.04
CA LEU A 514 8.98 -5.01 1.33
C LEU A 514 8.43 -6.16 2.17
N GLU A 515 9.11 -6.54 3.24
CA GLU A 515 8.73 -7.72 4.02
C GLU A 515 8.77 -7.43 5.51
N THR A 516 7.81 -7.99 6.25
CA THR A 516 7.92 -8.14 7.70
C THR A 516 8.13 -9.59 8.11
N THR A 517 8.91 -9.80 9.16
CA THR A 517 9.13 -11.11 9.78
C THR A 517 8.43 -11.19 11.13
N GLY A 518 7.85 -12.35 11.44
CA GLY A 518 7.09 -12.60 12.67
C GLY A 518 5.58 -12.65 12.45
N GLY A 519 4.92 -13.75 12.83
CA GLY A 519 3.51 -14.03 12.49
C GLY A 519 2.45 -13.14 13.14
N THR A 520 2.84 -12.11 13.89
CA THR A 520 1.93 -11.12 14.51
C THR A 520 2.32 -9.68 14.17
N ALA A 521 3.21 -9.47 13.21
CA ALA A 521 3.63 -8.12 12.80
C ALA A 521 2.44 -7.36 12.19
N GLU A 522 2.13 -6.19 12.75
CA GLU A 522 1.05 -5.33 12.26
C GLU A 522 1.62 -4.15 11.48
N TRP A 523 0.96 -3.82 10.37
CA TRP A 523 1.24 -2.63 9.58
C TRP A 523 0.12 -1.62 9.84
N TRP A 524 0.51 -0.41 10.18
CA TRP A 524 -0.39 0.69 10.50
C TRP A 524 -0.18 1.83 9.51
N ILE A 525 -1.11 2.00 8.58
CA ILE A 525 -1.04 2.99 7.50
C ILE A 525 -2.09 4.06 7.78
N GLY A 526 -1.66 5.25 8.17
CA GLY A 526 -2.54 6.32 8.64
C GLY A 526 -2.92 6.13 10.11
N GLY A 527 -1.99 6.48 11.00
CA GLY A 527 -2.12 6.43 12.47
C GLY A 527 -1.80 5.09 13.11
N SER A 528 -1.76 5.08 14.45
CA SER A 528 -1.45 3.90 15.27
C SER A 528 -2.37 3.75 16.48
N SER A 529 -2.11 2.74 17.32
CA SER A 529 -2.79 2.59 18.61
C SER A 529 -2.47 3.67 19.64
N ASN A 530 -1.40 4.43 19.42
CA ASN A 530 -0.89 5.39 20.39
C ASN A 530 -1.28 6.83 20.03
N ASP A 531 -1.47 7.10 18.73
CA ASP A 531 -1.70 8.45 18.21
C ASP A 531 -2.87 8.53 17.23
N THR A 532 -3.51 9.69 17.15
CA THR A 532 -4.74 9.90 16.35
C THR A 532 -4.50 9.94 14.84
N GLY A 533 -3.24 9.81 14.39
CA GLY A 533 -2.86 9.56 13.00
C GLY A 533 -2.83 10.73 12.04
N GLY A 534 -1.93 10.60 11.06
CA GLY A 534 -1.77 11.47 9.90
C GLY A 534 -2.18 10.77 8.61
N THR A 535 -1.44 11.01 7.52
CA THR A 535 -1.67 10.39 6.22
C THR A 535 -0.61 9.31 5.97
N GLY A 536 -1.02 8.06 5.81
CA GLY A 536 -0.15 6.96 5.40
C GLY A 536 -0.52 6.48 4.00
N THR A 537 0.47 6.21 3.16
CA THR A 537 0.27 5.65 1.82
C THR A 537 1.21 4.47 1.56
N LEU A 538 0.66 3.36 1.08
CA LEU A 538 1.42 2.24 0.53
C LEU A 538 1.13 2.07 -0.96
N ASN A 539 2.14 2.23 -1.79
CA ASN A 539 2.10 1.96 -3.22
C ASN A 539 2.87 0.68 -3.54
N VAL A 540 2.24 -0.25 -4.24
CA VAL A 540 2.84 -1.47 -4.78
C VAL A 540 2.62 -1.48 -6.29
N LEU A 541 3.68 -1.17 -7.04
CA LEU A 541 3.60 -0.78 -8.44
C LEU A 541 4.51 -1.66 -9.32
N ASP A 542 4.20 -1.75 -10.62
CA ASP A 542 5.09 -2.25 -11.67
C ASP A 542 5.83 -3.57 -11.36
N GLY A 543 5.18 -4.53 -10.68
CA GLY A 543 5.76 -5.83 -10.34
C GLY A 543 6.43 -5.91 -8.96
N GLY A 544 6.30 -4.88 -8.12
CA GLY A 544 6.79 -4.89 -6.73
C GLY A 544 5.93 -5.78 -5.81
N ALA A 545 6.50 -6.23 -4.69
CA ALA A 545 5.79 -7.05 -3.72
C ALA A 545 5.90 -6.51 -2.28
N ALA A 546 4.78 -6.44 -1.59
CA ALA A 546 4.69 -6.11 -0.16
C ALA A 546 4.12 -7.30 0.60
N ILE A 547 4.87 -7.84 1.56
CA ILE A 547 4.57 -9.11 2.25
C ILE A 547 4.43 -8.87 3.75
N GLY A 548 3.18 -8.80 4.22
CA GLY A 548 2.78 -8.65 5.61
C GLY A 548 2.43 -9.99 6.25
N THR A 549 3.10 -10.32 7.36
CA THR A 549 2.90 -11.60 8.07
C THR A 549 1.78 -11.58 9.11
N GLY A 550 1.14 -10.43 9.33
CA GLY A 550 0.02 -10.25 10.26
C GLY A 550 -1.06 -9.32 9.69
N ARG A 551 -1.56 -8.38 10.50
CA ARG A 551 -2.64 -7.46 10.11
C ARG A 551 -2.07 -6.29 9.30
N VAL A 552 -2.66 -6.00 8.14
CA VAL A 552 -2.37 -4.79 7.37
C VAL A 552 -3.56 -3.85 7.46
N ILE A 553 -3.38 -2.72 8.14
CA ILE A 553 -4.46 -1.83 8.56
C ILE A 553 -4.29 -0.45 7.95
N PHE A 554 -5.32 0.03 7.25
CA PHE A 554 -5.40 1.37 6.67
C PHE A 554 -6.42 2.21 7.43
N GLY A 555 -6.03 3.40 7.89
CA GLY A 555 -6.86 4.30 8.70
C GLY A 555 -7.10 3.76 10.11
N TYR A 556 -6.05 3.70 10.94
CA TYR A 556 -6.11 3.05 12.25
C TYR A 556 -6.93 3.84 13.29
N ALA A 557 -6.73 5.16 13.44
CA ALA A 557 -7.34 5.96 14.52
C ALA A 557 -7.84 7.35 14.06
N GLY A 558 -8.89 7.84 14.72
CA GLY A 558 -9.26 9.27 14.73
C GLY A 558 -9.51 9.91 13.36
N SER A 559 -8.71 10.94 13.05
CA SER A 559 -8.77 11.72 11.79
C SER A 559 -7.76 11.25 10.74
N ALA A 560 -7.14 10.10 10.95
CA ALA A 560 -6.13 9.57 10.06
C ALA A 560 -6.69 9.14 8.70
N SER A 561 -5.80 9.06 7.71
CA SER A 561 -6.10 8.56 6.36
C SER A 561 -5.06 7.54 5.96
N GLY A 562 -5.51 6.32 5.65
CA GLY A 562 -4.66 5.28 5.07
C GLY A 562 -5.02 5.01 3.62
N ALA A 563 -4.04 5.03 2.72
CA ALA A 563 -4.24 4.74 1.31
C ALA A 563 -3.41 3.51 0.86
N LEU A 564 -4.05 2.63 0.08
CA LEU A 564 -3.43 1.49 -0.59
C LEU A 564 -3.60 1.64 -2.11
N ASN A 565 -2.50 1.54 -2.84
CA ASN A 565 -2.50 1.44 -4.29
C ASN A 565 -1.72 0.19 -4.73
N VAL A 566 -2.37 -0.74 -5.43
CA VAL A 566 -1.73 -1.92 -6.01
C VAL A 566 -1.98 -1.91 -7.52
N ALA A 567 -0.97 -1.62 -8.32
CA ALA A 567 -1.12 -1.37 -9.74
C ALA A 567 -0.02 -2.00 -10.60
N GLY A 568 -0.40 -2.52 -11.76
CA GLY A 568 0.52 -3.08 -12.75
C GLY A 568 0.71 -4.60 -12.63
N PRO A 569 1.05 -5.29 -13.73
CA PRO A 569 1.23 -6.73 -13.73
C PRO A 569 2.32 -7.20 -12.74
N GLY A 570 2.00 -8.22 -11.94
CA GLY A 570 2.91 -8.80 -10.95
C GLY A 570 3.01 -8.01 -9.64
N SER A 571 2.33 -6.86 -9.50
CA SER A 571 2.27 -6.12 -8.25
C SER A 571 1.43 -6.87 -7.22
N LEU A 572 2.00 -7.17 -6.06
CA LEU A 572 1.41 -8.05 -5.06
C LEU A 572 1.44 -7.45 -3.66
N LEU A 573 0.28 -7.35 -3.00
CA LEU A 573 0.19 -7.28 -1.55
C LEU A 573 -0.18 -8.67 -1.00
N ASP A 574 0.76 -9.36 -0.38
CA ASP A 574 0.52 -10.61 0.35
C ASP A 574 0.31 -10.31 1.84
N ALA A 575 -0.93 -10.52 2.30
CA ALA A 575 -1.36 -10.41 3.68
C ALA A 575 -2.09 -11.69 4.14
N ASN A 576 -1.66 -12.85 3.63
CA ASN A 576 -2.23 -14.15 3.98
C ASN A 576 -2.06 -14.53 5.47
N GLY A 577 -1.23 -13.80 6.22
CA GLY A 577 -1.01 -14.02 7.65
C GLY A 577 -2.25 -13.80 8.53
N ASP A 578 -3.09 -12.82 8.22
CA ASP A 578 -4.32 -12.53 9.00
C ASP A 578 -5.38 -11.77 8.18
N ARG A 579 -5.22 -10.46 7.98
CA ARG A 579 -6.26 -9.66 7.30
C ARG A 579 -5.75 -8.33 6.75
N VAL A 580 -6.47 -7.84 5.75
CA VAL A 580 -6.42 -6.46 5.26
C VAL A 580 -7.69 -5.73 5.71
N SER A 581 -7.53 -4.63 6.47
CA SER A 581 -8.63 -3.77 6.91
C SER A 581 -8.49 -2.39 6.26
N ILE A 582 -9.39 -2.05 5.35
CA ILE A 582 -9.51 -0.74 4.71
C ILE A 582 -10.49 0.12 5.51
N GLY A 583 -9.97 1.11 6.22
CA GLY A 583 -10.77 1.94 7.12
C GLY A 583 -11.06 1.18 8.40
N PHE A 584 -10.10 1.15 9.31
CA PHE A 584 -10.25 0.50 10.61
C PHE A 584 -11.09 1.36 11.55
N ASN A 585 -10.54 2.43 12.14
CA ASN A 585 -11.33 3.44 12.88
C ASN A 585 -11.25 4.85 12.25
N ALA A 586 -10.75 4.99 11.04
CA ALA A 586 -10.62 6.27 10.34
C ALA A 586 -10.90 6.12 8.83
N VAL A 587 -10.37 7.01 7.99
CA VAL A 587 -10.53 6.91 6.53
C VAL A 587 -9.55 5.88 5.99
N GLY A 588 -10.03 4.91 5.23
CA GLY A 588 -9.20 4.01 4.44
C GLY A 588 -9.66 3.96 2.99
N GLU A 589 -8.72 4.04 2.06
CA GLU A 589 -8.98 3.93 0.62
C GLU A 589 -8.06 2.87 0.02
N ALA A 590 -8.62 1.97 -0.78
CA ALA A 590 -7.86 0.99 -1.55
C ALA A 590 -8.21 1.05 -3.03
N THR A 591 -7.18 1.11 -3.87
CA THR A 591 -7.30 1.07 -5.33
C THR A 591 -6.42 -0.06 -5.87
N ILE A 592 -7.03 -1.00 -6.59
CA ILE A 592 -6.35 -2.13 -7.22
C ILE A 592 -6.61 -2.04 -8.72
N THR A 593 -5.57 -1.76 -9.50
CA THR A 593 -5.68 -1.49 -10.95
C THR A 593 -4.67 -2.25 -11.80
N ASP A 594 -4.91 -2.28 -13.11
CA ASP A 594 -3.92 -2.68 -14.12
C ASP A 594 -3.20 -4.02 -13.85
N GLY A 595 -3.90 -5.00 -13.27
CA GLY A 595 -3.34 -6.33 -12.97
C GLY A 595 -2.74 -6.50 -11.58
N GLY A 596 -2.96 -5.55 -10.67
CA GLY A 596 -2.57 -5.67 -9.26
C GLY A 596 -3.31 -6.80 -8.53
N LEU A 597 -2.62 -7.44 -7.58
CA LEU A 597 -3.12 -8.56 -6.79
C LEU A 597 -3.01 -8.28 -5.29
N ILE A 598 -4.10 -8.53 -4.56
CA ILE A 598 -4.08 -8.65 -3.09
C ILE A 598 -4.40 -10.09 -2.74
N GLU A 599 -3.57 -10.72 -1.91
CA GLU A 599 -3.86 -11.99 -1.27
C GLU A 599 -4.04 -11.77 0.24
N ALA A 600 -5.13 -12.27 0.83
CA ALA A 600 -5.39 -12.11 2.26
C ALA A 600 -6.16 -13.31 2.84
N ASN A 601 -6.09 -13.48 4.16
CA ASN A 601 -7.04 -14.37 4.83
C ASN A 601 -8.40 -13.72 5.04
N THR A 602 -8.46 -12.45 5.44
CA THR A 602 -9.71 -11.69 5.52
C THR A 602 -9.55 -10.32 4.86
N PHE A 603 -10.57 -9.83 4.17
CA PHE A 603 -10.61 -8.50 3.56
C PHE A 603 -11.83 -7.72 4.08
N ARG A 604 -11.61 -6.56 4.70
CA ARG A 604 -12.69 -5.76 5.28
C ARG A 604 -12.63 -4.31 4.83
N VAL A 605 -13.80 -3.74 4.54
CA VAL A 605 -13.97 -2.30 4.31
C VAL A 605 -14.86 -1.73 5.42
N SER A 606 -14.41 -0.67 6.08
CA SER A 606 -15.07 -0.04 7.24
C SER A 606 -15.26 -1.02 8.42
N ASP A 607 -14.13 -1.45 8.99
CA ASP A 607 -14.02 -2.55 9.97
C ASP A 607 -14.57 -2.20 11.36
N GLU A 608 -14.28 -1.00 11.89
CA GLU A 608 -14.69 -0.57 13.25
C GLU A 608 -15.62 0.67 13.22
N PRO A 609 -16.36 0.95 14.32
CA PRO A 609 -17.37 2.02 14.36
C PRO A 609 -16.85 3.43 14.08
N GLY A 610 -15.53 3.65 14.24
CA GLY A 610 -14.88 4.93 13.96
C GLY A 610 -14.64 5.20 12.47
N ALA A 611 -14.70 4.19 11.60
CA ALA A 611 -14.39 4.36 10.18
C ALA A 611 -15.35 5.36 9.50
N THR A 612 -14.80 6.21 8.63
CA THR A 612 -15.60 7.21 7.90
C THR A 612 -15.20 7.21 6.43
N GLY A 613 -16.20 7.14 5.54
CA GLY A 613 -16.00 7.29 4.09
C GLY A 613 -15.05 6.30 3.43
N SER A 614 -14.83 5.12 4.03
CA SER A 614 -13.83 4.17 3.52
C SER A 614 -14.34 3.40 2.31
N SER A 615 -13.44 3.13 1.37
CA SER A 615 -13.78 2.59 0.05
C SER A 615 -12.70 1.65 -0.48
N ALA A 616 -13.12 0.66 -1.25
CA ALA A 616 -12.23 -0.17 -2.05
C ALA A 616 -12.71 -0.19 -3.50
N THR A 617 -11.78 -0.03 -4.44
CA THR A 617 -12.02 -0.11 -5.88
C THR A 617 -11.11 -1.16 -6.50
N ILE A 618 -11.70 -2.14 -7.19
CA ILE A 618 -10.99 -3.16 -7.96
C ILE A 618 -11.36 -2.94 -9.42
N SER A 619 -10.43 -2.42 -10.21
CA SER A 619 -10.65 -2.11 -11.63
C SER A 619 -9.61 -2.81 -12.48
N GLY A 620 -10.01 -3.75 -13.33
CA GLY A 620 -9.08 -4.33 -14.33
C GLY A 620 -8.87 -3.36 -15.49
N VAL A 621 -7.67 -3.17 -16.05
CA VAL A 621 -7.55 -2.61 -17.42
C VAL A 621 -6.24 -2.98 -18.15
N HIS A 622 -6.37 -3.48 -19.38
CA HIS A 622 -5.93 -2.78 -20.61
C HIS A 622 -6.95 -3.05 -21.73
N LEU A 623 -7.91 -2.15 -21.97
CA LEU A 623 -8.66 -2.16 -23.22
C LEU A 623 -7.76 -1.55 -24.30
N GLY A 624 -7.39 -2.35 -25.30
CA GLY A 624 -6.83 -1.82 -26.54
C GLY A 624 -7.79 -0.78 -27.14
N GLY A 625 -7.25 0.15 -27.95
CA GLY A 625 -8.03 1.23 -28.60
C GLY A 625 -9.15 0.79 -29.55
N ASP A 626 -9.42 -0.52 -29.64
CA ASP A 626 -10.48 -1.18 -30.40
C ASP A 626 -11.57 -1.83 -29.52
N GLY A 627 -11.47 -1.72 -28.19
CA GLY A 627 -12.47 -2.30 -27.28
C GLY A 627 -12.52 -3.84 -27.30
N GLN A 628 -11.42 -4.47 -27.72
CA GLN A 628 -11.20 -5.92 -27.60
C GLN A 628 -10.12 -6.18 -26.52
N PRO A 629 -10.20 -7.32 -25.80
CA PRO A 629 -9.10 -7.78 -24.95
C PRO A 629 -7.82 -7.87 -25.78
N GLY A 630 -6.78 -7.15 -25.37
CA GLY A 630 -5.51 -7.10 -26.10
C GLY A 630 -4.82 -8.45 -26.02
N GLY A 631 -4.36 -8.97 -27.15
CA GLY A 631 -3.54 -10.18 -27.15
C GLY A 631 -2.19 -9.93 -26.47
N GLY A 632 -2.10 -10.16 -25.16
CA GLY A 632 -0.85 -10.23 -24.40
C GLY A 632 -1.04 -10.03 -22.90
N ASP A 633 -1.01 -11.12 -22.13
CA ASP A 633 -0.87 -11.15 -20.65
C ASP A 633 -1.80 -10.21 -19.85
N ASP A 634 -3.07 -10.08 -20.28
CA ASP A 634 -4.10 -9.34 -19.54
C ASP A 634 -4.49 -10.11 -18.25
N THR A 635 -3.65 -10.06 -17.23
CA THR A 635 -4.01 -10.50 -15.89
C THR A 635 -4.97 -9.48 -15.27
N PRO A 636 -6.21 -9.85 -14.92
CA PRO A 636 -7.14 -8.90 -14.29
C PRO A 636 -6.66 -8.52 -12.90
N SER A 637 -7.01 -7.31 -12.46
CA SER A 637 -6.85 -6.89 -11.06
C SER A 637 -7.68 -7.80 -10.16
N ARG A 638 -7.06 -8.37 -9.12
CA ARG A 638 -7.66 -9.41 -8.28
C ARG A 638 -7.50 -9.10 -6.79
N VAL A 639 -8.52 -9.47 -6.03
CA VAL A 639 -8.43 -9.62 -4.57
C VAL A 639 -8.83 -11.05 -4.26
N GLU A 640 -7.89 -11.83 -3.72
CA GLU A 640 -8.05 -13.24 -3.38
C GLU A 640 -8.08 -13.40 -1.86
N VAL A 641 -9.19 -13.91 -1.34
CA VAL A 641 -9.43 -14.00 0.09
C VAL A 641 -9.71 -15.46 0.48
N SER A 642 -8.82 -16.07 1.25
CA SER A 642 -9.01 -17.46 1.70
C SER A 642 -10.16 -17.60 2.72
N GLY A 643 -10.48 -16.54 3.47
CA GLY A 643 -11.58 -16.43 4.41
C GLY A 643 -12.71 -15.53 3.91
N ILE A 644 -13.04 -14.47 4.65
CA ILE A 644 -14.25 -13.66 4.42
C ILE A 644 -13.90 -12.29 3.83
N ALA A 645 -14.72 -11.84 2.87
CA ALA A 645 -14.76 -10.47 2.40
C ALA A 645 -16.01 -9.75 2.93
N SER A 646 -15.86 -8.56 3.50
CA SER A 646 -16.99 -7.78 4.01
C SER A 646 -16.87 -6.27 3.75
N VAL A 647 -18.03 -5.64 3.58
CA VAL A 647 -18.18 -4.23 3.22
C VAL A 647 -19.15 -3.58 4.19
N GLY A 648 -18.65 -2.63 4.98
CA GLY A 648 -19.44 -2.02 6.04
C GLY A 648 -19.69 -3.00 7.18
N GLU A 649 -18.65 -3.34 7.93
CA GLU A 649 -18.78 -4.18 9.13
C GLU A 649 -19.36 -3.37 10.28
N ALA A 650 -18.72 -2.27 10.67
CA ALA A 650 -19.16 -1.47 11.82
C ALA A 650 -19.47 -0.01 11.47
N ALA A 651 -19.11 0.46 10.27
CA ALA A 651 -19.47 1.76 9.75
C ALA A 651 -19.77 1.69 8.25
N ARG A 652 -20.21 2.81 7.66
CA ARG A 652 -20.53 2.87 6.22
C ARG A 652 -19.31 2.56 5.37
N GLY A 653 -19.40 1.57 4.49
CA GLY A 653 -18.33 1.17 3.57
C GLY A 653 -18.82 1.04 2.14
N SER A 654 -17.89 1.15 1.19
CA SER A 654 -18.20 0.98 -0.23
C SER A 654 -17.18 0.09 -0.93
N LEU A 655 -17.67 -0.78 -1.82
CA LEU A 655 -16.85 -1.60 -2.70
C LEU A 655 -17.33 -1.41 -4.15
N THR A 656 -16.41 -1.14 -5.06
CA THR A 656 -16.69 -1.11 -6.50
C THR A 656 -15.75 -2.07 -7.22
N ILE A 657 -16.32 -3.00 -7.98
CA ILE A 657 -15.61 -3.93 -8.85
C ILE A 657 -16.03 -3.58 -10.28
N SER A 658 -15.07 -3.14 -11.09
CA SER A 658 -15.36 -2.62 -12.44
C SER A 658 -14.32 -3.04 -13.48
N ALA A 659 -14.67 -2.83 -14.75
CA ALA A 659 -13.78 -2.98 -15.89
C ALA A 659 -13.01 -4.33 -15.97
N GLY A 660 -13.58 -5.42 -15.45
CA GLY A 660 -12.91 -6.73 -15.44
C GLY A 660 -12.17 -7.08 -14.14
N GLY A 661 -12.29 -6.25 -13.10
CA GLY A 661 -11.76 -6.53 -11.77
C GLY A 661 -12.45 -7.74 -11.11
N GLN A 662 -11.75 -8.45 -10.23
CA GLN A 662 -12.27 -9.69 -9.64
C GLN A 662 -12.02 -9.74 -8.13
N LEU A 663 -13.06 -10.12 -7.38
CA LEU A 663 -12.97 -10.46 -5.96
C LEU A 663 -13.37 -11.93 -5.78
N GLU A 664 -12.43 -12.74 -5.31
CA GLU A 664 -12.70 -14.12 -4.94
C GLU A 664 -12.55 -14.27 -3.43
N SER A 665 -13.54 -14.88 -2.78
CA SER A 665 -13.55 -15.00 -1.32
C SER A 665 -14.02 -16.38 -0.87
N ASN A 666 -13.51 -16.81 0.29
CA ASN A 666 -13.66 -18.15 0.83
C ASN A 666 -13.06 -19.20 -0.11
N ILE A 667 -11.89 -18.89 -0.67
CA ILE A 667 -11.18 -19.72 -1.64
C ILE A 667 -10.67 -21.01 -0.98
N GLY A 668 -10.65 -22.11 -1.73
CA GLY A 668 -10.15 -23.41 -1.26
C GLY A 668 -11.15 -24.22 -0.43
N VAL A 669 -12.32 -23.67 -0.13
CA VAL A 669 -13.41 -24.39 0.51
C VAL A 669 -14.25 -25.10 -0.56
N THR A 670 -14.20 -26.43 -0.56
CA THR A 670 -14.92 -27.29 -1.52
C THR A 670 -16.17 -27.95 -0.94
N THR A 671 -16.47 -27.66 0.32
CA THR A 671 -17.63 -28.19 1.05
C THR A 671 -18.45 -27.05 1.62
N TYR A 672 -19.77 -27.13 1.53
CA TYR A 672 -20.71 -26.22 2.21
C TYR A 672 -20.19 -25.75 3.58
N ASN A 673 -20.06 -24.43 3.76
CA ASN A 673 -19.70 -23.82 5.04
C ASN A 673 -20.59 -22.61 5.35
N THR A 674 -20.54 -22.16 6.61
CA THR A 674 -21.32 -21.02 7.10
C THR A 674 -20.48 -19.75 7.16
N ASN A 675 -19.38 -19.65 6.41
CA ASN A 675 -18.66 -18.39 6.31
C ASN A 675 -19.56 -17.42 5.55
N VAL A 676 -19.62 -16.19 6.05
CA VAL A 676 -20.59 -15.20 5.59
C VAL A 676 -19.84 -13.97 5.11
N ALA A 677 -19.86 -13.72 3.81
CA ALA A 677 -19.60 -12.39 3.27
C ALA A 677 -20.75 -11.46 3.65
N VAL A 678 -20.46 -10.26 4.13
CA VAL A 678 -21.48 -9.33 4.61
C VAL A 678 -21.31 -7.98 3.94
N ILE A 679 -22.42 -7.44 3.43
CA ILE A 679 -22.58 -6.03 3.10
C ILE A 679 -23.49 -5.45 4.18
N GLY A 680 -23.00 -4.49 4.95
CA GLY A 680 -23.73 -3.83 6.02
C GLY A 680 -24.09 -4.75 7.20
N SER A 681 -23.18 -4.89 8.17
CA SER A 681 -23.36 -5.83 9.29
C SER A 681 -24.11 -5.24 10.50
N THR A 682 -23.93 -3.94 10.78
CA THR A 682 -24.50 -3.23 11.96
C THR A 682 -25.40 -2.05 11.57
N SER A 683 -26.23 -1.52 12.47
CA SER A 683 -27.03 -0.32 12.18
C SER A 683 -26.24 0.96 11.89
N ALA A 684 -24.94 0.98 12.20
CA ALA A 684 -24.05 2.07 11.82
C ALA A 684 -23.59 1.98 10.35
N THR A 685 -23.95 0.91 9.65
CA THR A 685 -23.54 0.59 8.28
C THR A 685 -24.61 0.91 7.24
N ASP A 686 -25.74 1.50 7.65
CA ASP A 686 -26.81 1.91 6.75
C ASP A 686 -26.25 2.73 5.56
N SER A 687 -26.70 2.45 4.32
CA SER A 687 -26.14 3.02 3.09
C SER A 687 -24.72 2.55 2.72
N SER A 688 -24.27 1.39 3.22
CA SER A 688 -23.14 0.66 2.63
C SER A 688 -23.58 0.03 1.31
N PHE A 689 -22.65 -0.06 0.36
CA PHE A 689 -22.97 -0.65 -0.95
C PHE A 689 -21.79 -1.42 -1.54
N ALA A 690 -22.10 -2.45 -2.31
CA ALA A 690 -21.17 -3.10 -3.20
C ALA A 690 -21.73 -3.08 -4.63
N THR A 691 -20.91 -2.63 -5.58
CA THR A 691 -21.27 -2.58 -7.00
C THR A 691 -20.31 -3.44 -7.81
N VAL A 692 -20.84 -4.38 -8.58
CA VAL A 692 -20.11 -5.16 -9.59
C VAL A 692 -20.64 -4.76 -10.95
N THR A 693 -19.81 -4.08 -11.75
CA THR A 693 -20.24 -3.47 -13.01
C THR A 693 -19.28 -3.70 -14.17
N GLY A 694 -19.81 -3.87 -15.38
CA GLY A 694 -19.01 -4.03 -16.58
C GLY A 694 -18.60 -5.49 -16.83
N ASN A 695 -18.49 -5.83 -18.12
CA ASN A 695 -18.16 -7.18 -18.56
C ASN A 695 -16.82 -7.68 -17.99
N GLY A 696 -16.81 -8.93 -17.50
CA GLY A 696 -15.65 -9.58 -16.89
C GLY A 696 -15.44 -9.24 -15.41
N SER A 697 -16.15 -8.23 -14.87
CA SER A 697 -16.12 -7.89 -13.45
C SER A 697 -16.86 -8.95 -12.63
N SER A 698 -16.27 -9.44 -11.55
CA SER A 698 -16.90 -10.51 -10.77
C SER A 698 -16.65 -10.45 -9.27
N TRP A 699 -17.64 -10.91 -8.50
CA TRP A 699 -17.46 -11.30 -7.10
C TRP A 699 -17.93 -12.74 -6.90
N VAL A 700 -17.00 -13.63 -6.59
CA VAL A 700 -17.29 -15.04 -6.27
C VAL A 700 -17.06 -15.28 -4.79
N HIS A 701 -18.08 -15.77 -4.10
CA HIS A 701 -18.03 -16.13 -2.69
C HIS A 701 -18.53 -17.55 -2.44
N ASN A 702 -17.67 -18.44 -1.96
CA ASN A 702 -18.07 -19.84 -1.68
C ASN A 702 -18.84 -19.99 -0.36
N GLY A 703 -19.98 -19.34 -0.17
CA GLY A 703 -20.69 -19.34 1.10
C GLY A 703 -21.93 -18.46 1.09
N TRP A 704 -22.30 -17.94 2.27
CA TRP A 704 -23.44 -17.05 2.41
C TRP A 704 -23.01 -15.62 2.11
N LEU A 705 -23.77 -14.93 1.25
CA LEU A 705 -23.66 -13.50 1.04
C LEU A 705 -24.85 -12.81 1.71
N ARG A 706 -24.59 -12.02 2.75
CA ARG A 706 -25.61 -11.22 3.43
C ARG A 706 -25.63 -9.80 2.91
N VAL A 707 -26.83 -9.31 2.61
CA VAL A 707 -27.07 -7.91 2.26
C VAL A 707 -27.95 -7.31 3.35
N GLY A 708 -27.38 -6.42 4.16
CA GLY A 708 -28.02 -5.80 5.33
C GLY A 708 -28.34 -6.80 6.43
N ALA A 709 -27.31 -7.23 7.19
CA ALA A 709 -27.50 -8.11 8.34
C ALA A 709 -28.14 -7.38 9.53
N SER A 710 -27.86 -6.09 9.72
CA SER A 710 -28.62 -5.24 10.66
C SER A 710 -28.55 -3.76 10.34
N GLY A 711 -29.60 -3.01 10.69
CA GLY A 711 -29.63 -1.56 10.50
C GLY A 711 -30.85 -1.03 9.76
N GLY A 712 -31.59 -0.14 10.43
CA GLY A 712 -32.98 0.21 10.14
C GLY A 712 -33.32 1.68 10.36
N SER A 713 -32.41 2.59 10.01
CA SER A 713 -32.81 4.00 9.87
C SER A 713 -33.77 4.13 8.67
N PRO A 714 -34.98 4.69 8.85
CA PRO A 714 -35.91 4.86 7.74
C PRO A 714 -35.28 5.70 6.61
N GLY A 715 -34.96 5.05 5.47
CA GLY A 715 -34.42 5.69 4.27
C GLY A 715 -32.93 5.49 3.98
N ALA A 716 -32.24 4.61 4.71
CA ALA A 716 -30.82 4.31 4.50
C ALA A 716 -30.64 2.80 4.26
N GLU A 717 -30.54 2.39 2.98
CA GLU A 717 -30.60 0.98 2.56
C GLU A 717 -29.21 0.44 2.24
N VAL A 718 -28.97 -0.83 2.57
CA VAL A 718 -27.74 -1.53 2.16
C VAL A 718 -27.97 -2.16 0.79
N GLU A 719 -27.05 -1.90 -0.16
CA GLU A 719 -27.26 -2.26 -1.57
C GLU A 719 -26.17 -3.19 -2.13
N LEU A 720 -26.59 -4.24 -2.83
CA LEU A 720 -25.76 -4.98 -3.78
C LEU A 720 -26.27 -4.68 -5.19
N SER A 721 -25.40 -4.17 -6.06
CA SER A 721 -25.73 -3.83 -7.44
C SER A 721 -24.86 -4.61 -8.43
N VAL A 722 -25.50 -5.38 -9.31
CA VAL A 722 -24.89 -6.17 -10.39
C VAL A 722 -25.33 -5.56 -11.72
N LEU A 723 -24.44 -4.82 -12.37
CA LEU A 723 -24.79 -3.89 -13.44
C LEU A 723 -23.99 -4.17 -14.72
N ASP A 724 -24.54 -3.85 -15.88
CA ASP A 724 -23.82 -3.74 -17.16
C ASP A 724 -22.87 -4.92 -17.50
N GLY A 725 -23.30 -6.17 -17.27
CA GLY A 725 -22.50 -7.37 -17.53
C GLY A 725 -21.66 -7.86 -16.34
N GLY A 726 -21.90 -7.31 -15.15
CA GLY A 726 -21.27 -7.78 -13.91
C GLY A 726 -21.76 -9.18 -13.49
N TYR A 727 -20.92 -9.91 -12.77
CA TYR A 727 -21.21 -11.27 -12.33
C TYR A 727 -21.03 -11.43 -10.82
N VAL A 728 -22.05 -11.93 -10.12
CA VAL A 728 -21.93 -12.30 -8.70
C VAL A 728 -22.32 -13.75 -8.52
N GLU A 729 -21.48 -14.51 -7.82
CA GLU A 729 -21.75 -15.90 -7.46
C GLU A 729 -21.64 -16.10 -5.95
N ALA A 730 -22.65 -16.74 -5.36
CA ALA A 730 -22.65 -17.15 -3.97
C ALA A 730 -23.37 -18.49 -3.78
N SER A 731 -23.29 -19.10 -2.60
CA SER A 731 -24.14 -20.26 -2.30
C SER A 731 -25.55 -19.85 -1.87
N TYR A 732 -25.65 -18.76 -1.11
CA TYR A 732 -26.93 -18.24 -0.59
C TYR A 732 -26.86 -16.72 -0.51
N VAL A 733 -27.99 -16.06 -0.74
CA VAL A 733 -28.19 -14.64 -0.43
C VAL A 733 -29.26 -14.50 0.64
N GLU A 734 -28.89 -13.88 1.76
CA GLU A 734 -29.82 -13.57 2.86
C GLU A 734 -29.91 -12.04 3.03
N MET A 735 -31.15 -11.54 3.11
CA MET A 735 -31.45 -10.11 3.14
C MET A 735 -32.23 -9.71 4.38
N ALA A 736 -31.94 -8.51 4.91
CA ALA A 736 -32.72 -7.81 5.94
C ALA A 736 -32.98 -8.61 7.24
N GLN A 737 -31.96 -9.27 7.81
CA GLN A 737 -32.13 -10.28 8.88
C GLN A 737 -32.67 -9.73 10.22
N LEU A 738 -32.32 -8.49 10.61
CA LEU A 738 -32.64 -7.93 11.93
C LEU A 738 -33.74 -6.86 11.89
N ASP A 739 -34.39 -6.64 13.03
CA ASP A 739 -35.57 -5.80 13.17
C ASP A 739 -35.35 -4.39 12.59
N GLY A 740 -36.21 -4.01 11.65
CA GLY A 740 -36.23 -2.71 10.99
C GLY A 740 -35.29 -2.56 9.80
N SER A 741 -34.53 -3.60 9.42
CA SER A 741 -33.49 -3.47 8.39
C SER A 741 -33.99 -3.31 6.95
N ALA A 742 -33.27 -2.51 6.16
CA ALA A 742 -33.59 -2.25 4.76
C ALA A 742 -32.45 -2.67 3.83
N SER A 743 -32.75 -3.58 2.90
CA SER A 743 -31.75 -4.19 2.01
C SER A 743 -32.27 -4.26 0.58
N LYS A 744 -31.37 -4.02 -0.36
CA LYS A 744 -31.69 -3.95 -1.79
C LYS A 744 -30.67 -4.72 -2.62
N VAL A 745 -31.17 -5.52 -3.56
CA VAL A 745 -30.36 -6.18 -4.58
C VAL A 745 -30.87 -5.73 -5.94
N VAL A 746 -29.98 -5.20 -6.77
CA VAL A 746 -30.27 -4.77 -8.14
C VAL A 746 -29.46 -5.63 -9.10
N VAL A 747 -30.13 -6.20 -10.09
CA VAL A 747 -29.50 -6.87 -11.23
C VAL A 747 -30.01 -6.20 -12.51
N ASP A 748 -29.18 -5.35 -13.11
CA ASP A 748 -29.59 -4.49 -14.23
C ASP A 748 -28.64 -4.58 -15.43
N GLY A 749 -29.21 -4.50 -16.62
CA GLY A 749 -28.46 -4.54 -17.88
C GLY A 749 -28.24 -5.95 -18.42
N ALA A 750 -27.96 -6.02 -19.73
CA ALA A 750 -27.71 -7.28 -20.41
C ALA A 750 -26.46 -7.97 -19.85
N ASP A 751 -26.51 -9.30 -19.80
CA ASP A 751 -25.43 -10.17 -19.30
C ASP A 751 -25.09 -10.01 -17.80
N SER A 752 -25.75 -9.10 -17.07
CA SER A 752 -25.66 -9.03 -15.61
C SER A 752 -26.29 -10.25 -14.97
N LEU A 753 -25.54 -10.96 -14.13
CA LEU A 753 -25.97 -12.24 -13.57
C LEU A 753 -25.62 -12.38 -12.09
N LEU A 754 -26.65 -12.64 -11.28
CA LEU A 754 -26.51 -13.17 -9.92
C LEU A 754 -26.79 -14.68 -9.96
N ARG A 755 -25.77 -15.50 -9.75
CA ARG A 755 -25.85 -16.96 -9.79
C ARG A 755 -25.71 -17.53 -8.39
N LEU A 756 -26.70 -18.30 -7.93
CA LEU A 756 -26.63 -19.01 -6.66
C LEU A 756 -26.53 -20.52 -6.86
N ILE A 757 -25.46 -21.11 -6.32
CA ILE A 757 -25.11 -22.52 -6.52
C ILE A 757 -25.26 -23.29 -5.20
N ASP A 758 -25.97 -24.42 -5.22
CA ASP A 758 -26.10 -25.25 -4.01
C ASP A 758 -24.75 -25.91 -3.66
N GLY A 759 -24.06 -25.34 -2.66
CA GLY A 759 -22.79 -25.85 -2.16
C GLY A 759 -22.89 -27.19 -1.40
N ARG A 760 -24.08 -27.76 -1.24
CA ARG A 760 -24.28 -29.04 -0.53
C ARG A 760 -23.88 -30.22 -1.43
N PRO A 761 -23.26 -31.28 -0.86
CA PRO A 761 -22.95 -32.48 -1.63
C PRO A 761 -24.23 -33.13 -2.18
N ALA A 762 -24.17 -33.59 -3.43
CA ALA A 762 -25.26 -34.29 -4.10
C ALA A 762 -25.77 -35.46 -3.24
N GLY A 763 -26.98 -35.32 -2.68
CA GLY A 763 -27.62 -36.32 -1.80
C GLY A 763 -27.89 -35.88 -0.36
N GLY A 764 -27.57 -34.64 0.04
CA GLY A 764 -27.97 -34.07 1.34
C GLY A 764 -29.50 -33.89 1.47
N THR A 765 -30.12 -34.52 2.47
CA THR A 765 -31.59 -34.56 2.65
C THR A 765 -32.14 -33.48 3.59
N SER A 766 -31.59 -32.26 3.60
CA SER A 766 -32.21 -31.15 4.34
C SER A 766 -33.09 -30.33 3.40
N PRO A 767 -34.42 -30.55 3.38
CA PRO A 767 -35.34 -29.61 2.75
C PRO A 767 -35.36 -28.33 3.59
N GLY A 768 -35.16 -27.16 2.96
CA GLY A 768 -35.58 -25.90 3.58
C GLY A 768 -34.50 -24.86 3.88
N ILE A 769 -33.50 -24.67 3.02
CA ILE A 769 -32.86 -23.36 2.92
C ILE A 769 -33.02 -22.93 1.47
N GLY A 770 -33.82 -21.89 1.21
CA GLY A 770 -33.89 -21.27 -0.11
C GLY A 770 -32.60 -20.51 -0.42
N ASP A 771 -32.21 -20.47 -1.70
CA ASP A 771 -30.99 -19.81 -2.16
C ASP A 771 -31.08 -18.29 -1.92
N ILE A 772 -32.27 -17.72 -2.12
CA ILE A 772 -32.58 -16.36 -1.70
C ILE A 772 -33.57 -16.40 -0.55
N ARG A 773 -33.20 -15.73 0.55
CA ARG A 773 -34.05 -15.57 1.72
C ARG A 773 -34.20 -14.10 2.09
N MET A 774 -35.42 -13.59 1.95
CA MET A 774 -35.77 -12.21 2.31
C MET A 774 -36.44 -12.19 3.69
N VAL A 775 -35.75 -11.71 4.73
CA VAL A 775 -36.15 -11.85 6.14
C VAL A 775 -36.54 -10.52 6.82
N PRO A 776 -37.28 -9.60 6.18
CA PRO A 776 -37.50 -8.30 6.78
C PRO A 776 -38.34 -8.44 8.06
N THR A 777 -37.73 -8.05 9.18
CA THR A 777 -38.35 -8.08 10.52
C THR A 777 -38.69 -6.67 11.00
N GLY A 778 -39.66 -6.52 11.91
CA GLY A 778 -40.18 -5.22 12.35
C GLY A 778 -40.99 -4.41 11.31
N SER A 779 -41.77 -3.42 11.74
CA SER A 779 -42.69 -2.66 10.86
C SER A 779 -42.02 -1.77 9.80
N ASN A 780 -40.71 -1.55 9.92
CA ASN A 780 -39.91 -0.76 8.99
C ASN A 780 -38.98 -1.63 8.13
N GLY A 781 -38.93 -2.94 8.37
CA GLY A 781 -38.04 -3.84 7.64
C GLY A 781 -38.46 -3.98 6.17
N ARG A 782 -37.49 -3.85 5.26
CA ARG A 782 -37.69 -3.99 3.81
C ARG A 782 -36.59 -4.83 3.18
N ALA A 783 -36.98 -5.77 2.34
CA ALA A 783 -36.06 -6.47 1.43
C ALA A 783 -36.58 -6.29 0.01
N GLU A 784 -35.75 -5.80 -0.89
CA GLU A 784 -36.13 -5.51 -2.27
C GLU A 784 -35.16 -6.16 -3.26
N ILE A 785 -35.69 -6.87 -4.25
CA ILE A 785 -34.95 -7.35 -5.42
C ILE A 785 -35.54 -6.69 -6.66
N ILE A 786 -34.67 -6.08 -7.47
CA ILE A 786 -35.03 -5.45 -8.75
C ILE A 786 -34.20 -6.10 -9.86
N VAL A 787 -34.88 -6.67 -10.85
CA VAL A 787 -34.24 -7.25 -12.05
C VAL A 787 -34.72 -6.51 -13.28
N THR A 788 -33.82 -5.79 -13.95
CA THR A 788 -34.15 -4.92 -15.08
C THR A 788 -33.15 -5.02 -16.24
N GLY A 789 -33.51 -4.44 -17.39
CA GLY A 789 -32.56 -4.20 -18.49
C GLY A 789 -31.94 -5.44 -19.14
N GLY A 790 -32.50 -6.64 -18.92
CA GLY A 790 -31.92 -7.90 -19.39
C GLY A 790 -31.14 -8.69 -18.33
N GLY A 791 -31.12 -8.21 -17.08
CA GLY A 791 -30.44 -8.86 -15.95
C GLY A 791 -31.07 -10.19 -15.56
N ALA A 792 -30.28 -11.07 -14.93
CA ALA A 792 -30.70 -12.42 -14.61
C ALA A 792 -30.33 -12.86 -13.20
N ILE A 793 -31.23 -13.62 -12.57
CA ILE A 793 -30.95 -14.35 -11.34
C ILE A 793 -31.18 -15.85 -11.60
N ASP A 794 -30.14 -16.65 -11.43
CA ASP A 794 -30.20 -18.11 -11.60
C ASP A 794 -30.03 -18.79 -10.22
N LEU A 795 -30.96 -19.67 -9.84
CA LEU A 795 -30.99 -20.35 -8.54
C LEU A 795 -31.05 -21.88 -8.72
N ASP A 796 -30.17 -22.62 -8.03
CA ASP A 796 -30.16 -24.09 -8.02
C ASP A 796 -31.26 -24.70 -7.12
N THR A 797 -31.86 -23.92 -6.22
CA THR A 797 -32.92 -24.37 -5.31
C THR A 797 -34.16 -23.46 -5.32
N ASN A 798 -34.58 -22.93 -4.17
CA ASN A 798 -35.84 -22.21 -3.97
C ASN A 798 -35.64 -20.70 -3.94
N LEU A 799 -36.66 -19.97 -4.40
CA LEU A 799 -36.82 -18.54 -4.14
C LEU A 799 -37.87 -18.34 -3.03
N GLU A 800 -37.44 -17.80 -1.89
CA GLU A 800 -38.29 -17.58 -0.71
C GLU A 800 -38.45 -16.08 -0.42
N ILE A 801 -39.59 -15.53 -0.83
CA ILE A 801 -39.94 -14.13 -0.64
C ILE A 801 -40.80 -14.00 0.62
N GLY A 802 -40.37 -13.17 1.58
CA GLY A 802 -41.11 -12.96 2.83
C GLY A 802 -40.98 -14.14 3.80
N HIS A 803 -39.74 -14.45 4.17
CA HIS A 803 -39.41 -15.48 5.14
C HIS A 803 -39.26 -14.87 6.54
N GLY A 804 -40.17 -15.14 7.46
CA GLY A 804 -40.08 -14.70 8.87
C GLY A 804 -41.46 -14.63 9.53
N ASP A 805 -41.48 -14.23 10.80
CA ASP A 805 -42.66 -14.15 11.67
C ASP A 805 -43.03 -12.69 12.03
N ALA A 806 -42.65 -11.73 11.16
CA ALA A 806 -42.62 -10.30 11.47
C ALA A 806 -43.37 -9.39 10.47
N THR A 807 -43.61 -8.14 10.87
CA THR A 807 -44.45 -7.13 10.18
C THR A 807 -43.76 -6.36 9.04
N GLY A 808 -42.61 -6.83 8.53
CA GLY A 808 -41.88 -6.22 7.42
C GLY A 808 -42.49 -6.49 6.04
N SER A 809 -41.85 -5.99 4.98
CA SER A 809 -42.27 -6.21 3.58
C SER A 809 -41.13 -6.70 2.69
N ALA A 810 -41.38 -7.75 1.90
CA ALA A 810 -40.46 -8.24 0.88
C ALA A 810 -41.01 -7.99 -0.53
N THR A 811 -40.22 -7.44 -1.44
CA THR A 811 -40.65 -7.12 -2.81
C THR A 811 -39.68 -7.64 -3.85
N VAL A 812 -40.19 -8.34 -4.85
CA VAL A 812 -39.42 -8.74 -6.04
C VAL A 812 -40.09 -8.13 -7.26
N SER A 813 -39.32 -7.37 -8.05
CA SER A 813 -39.77 -6.84 -9.34
C SER A 813 -38.87 -7.32 -10.47
N VAL A 814 -39.48 -7.80 -11.54
CA VAL A 814 -38.78 -8.22 -12.76
C VAL A 814 -39.42 -7.49 -13.94
N SER A 815 -38.65 -6.66 -14.63
CA SER A 815 -39.17 -5.83 -15.72
C SER A 815 -38.17 -5.63 -16.84
N GLY A 816 -38.64 -5.48 -18.07
CA GLY A 816 -37.82 -5.27 -19.24
C GLY A 816 -37.50 -6.55 -20.02
N PRO A 817 -37.28 -6.45 -21.34
CA PRO A 817 -36.95 -7.60 -22.18
C PRO A 817 -35.68 -8.33 -21.73
N GLY A 818 -35.77 -9.66 -21.58
CA GLY A 818 -34.64 -10.52 -21.18
C GLY A 818 -34.40 -10.59 -19.67
N SER A 819 -35.01 -9.71 -18.89
CA SER A 819 -34.94 -9.73 -17.44
C SER A 819 -35.64 -10.97 -16.89
N ARG A 820 -34.95 -11.79 -16.09
CA ARG A 820 -35.52 -13.05 -15.62
C ARG A 820 -35.04 -13.52 -14.25
N ILE A 821 -35.85 -14.35 -13.61
CA ILE A 821 -35.43 -15.17 -12.46
C ILE A 821 -35.78 -16.64 -12.73
N ASP A 822 -34.77 -17.50 -12.68
CA ASP A 822 -34.88 -18.93 -12.92
C ASP A 822 -34.59 -19.70 -11.62
N ALA A 823 -35.60 -20.36 -11.05
CA ALA A 823 -35.49 -21.18 -9.85
C ALA A 823 -35.62 -22.67 -10.16
N ALA A 824 -34.61 -23.48 -9.83
CA ALA A 824 -34.64 -24.91 -10.14
C ALA A 824 -35.58 -25.73 -9.23
N MET A 825 -36.15 -25.16 -8.17
CA MET A 825 -37.12 -25.81 -7.27
C MET A 825 -38.38 -24.96 -7.06
N ASP A 826 -38.71 -24.63 -5.80
CA ASP A 826 -39.96 -23.97 -5.44
C ASP A 826 -39.83 -22.44 -5.44
N LEU A 827 -40.95 -21.77 -5.71
CA LEU A 827 -41.12 -20.33 -5.51
C LEU A 827 -42.19 -20.09 -4.45
N SER A 828 -41.89 -19.32 -3.41
CA SER A 828 -42.86 -18.94 -2.38
C SER A 828 -42.94 -17.43 -2.22
N VAL A 829 -44.15 -16.87 -2.41
CA VAL A 829 -44.50 -15.48 -2.10
C VAL A 829 -45.24 -15.47 -0.77
N SER A 830 -44.63 -14.90 0.27
CA SER A 830 -45.06 -14.97 1.67
C SER A 830 -44.94 -16.40 2.21
N PHE A 831 -43.70 -16.81 2.53
CA PHE A 831 -43.37 -18.18 2.91
C PHE A 831 -43.83 -18.55 4.34
N THR A 832 -43.45 -17.79 5.37
CA THR A 832 -43.69 -18.15 6.79
C THR A 832 -44.51 -17.15 7.60
N GLY A 833 -44.59 -15.87 7.20
CA GLY A 833 -45.32 -14.86 8.00
C GLY A 833 -45.07 -13.38 7.71
N THR A 834 -44.32 -13.04 6.66
CA THR A 834 -44.06 -11.64 6.24
C THR A 834 -44.81 -11.34 4.94
N SER A 835 -45.40 -10.15 4.83
CA SER A 835 -46.09 -9.75 3.59
C SER A 835 -45.10 -9.64 2.44
N ALA A 836 -45.47 -10.23 1.30
CA ALA A 836 -44.60 -10.32 0.13
C ALA A 836 -45.33 -9.94 -1.15
N THR A 837 -44.64 -9.20 -2.02
CA THR A 837 -45.13 -8.83 -3.34
C THR A 837 -44.16 -9.32 -4.41
N LEU A 838 -44.70 -9.97 -5.43
CA LEU A 838 -44.01 -10.29 -6.67
C LEU A 838 -44.68 -9.53 -7.82
N THR A 839 -43.92 -8.78 -8.61
CA THR A 839 -44.42 -8.03 -9.76
C THR A 839 -43.60 -8.34 -11.01
N LEU A 840 -44.28 -8.79 -12.08
CA LEU A 840 -43.71 -9.04 -13.40
C LEU A 840 -44.34 -8.12 -14.42
N GLU A 841 -43.55 -7.24 -15.02
CA GLU A 841 -44.02 -6.23 -15.97
C GLU A 841 -43.10 -6.13 -17.21
N ASP A 842 -43.61 -5.54 -18.30
CA ASP A 842 -42.84 -5.16 -19.49
C ASP A 842 -41.79 -6.17 -20.02
N GLY A 843 -42.18 -7.43 -20.24
CA GLY A 843 -41.25 -8.46 -20.75
C GLY A 843 -40.48 -9.26 -19.69
N GLY A 844 -40.62 -8.91 -18.41
CA GLY A 844 -40.05 -9.67 -17.30
C GLY A 844 -40.59 -11.11 -17.23
N ALA A 845 -39.71 -12.05 -16.86
CA ALA A 845 -40.04 -13.47 -16.80
C ALA A 845 -39.60 -14.13 -15.48
N ILE A 846 -40.38 -15.09 -15.01
CA ILE A 846 -39.97 -16.02 -13.95
C ILE A 846 -40.25 -17.46 -14.36
N GLN A 847 -39.31 -18.34 -14.06
CA GLN A 847 -39.51 -19.78 -14.14
C GLN A 847 -39.17 -20.43 -12.80
N ASN A 848 -40.02 -21.33 -12.33
CA ASN A 848 -39.68 -22.24 -11.23
C ASN A 848 -39.99 -23.69 -11.62
N LEU A 849 -39.08 -24.65 -11.40
CA LEU A 849 -39.21 -26.01 -11.96
C LEU A 849 -40.04 -26.99 -11.09
N ASN A 850 -40.51 -26.58 -9.91
CA ASN A 850 -41.37 -27.42 -9.07
C ASN A 850 -42.68 -26.72 -8.65
N LYS A 851 -42.87 -26.40 -7.36
CA LYS A 851 -44.14 -25.85 -6.87
C LYS A 851 -44.04 -24.34 -6.68
N ALA A 852 -45.18 -23.67 -6.83
CA ALA A 852 -45.32 -22.27 -6.50
C ALA A 852 -46.36 -22.07 -5.39
N PHE A 853 -46.13 -21.11 -4.52
CA PHE A 853 -47.03 -20.78 -3.41
C PHE A 853 -47.22 -19.26 -3.29
N ILE A 854 -48.45 -18.81 -3.15
CA ILE A 854 -48.80 -17.42 -2.88
C ILE A 854 -49.61 -17.37 -1.59
N GLY A 855 -49.09 -16.70 -0.56
CA GLY A 855 -49.67 -16.72 0.77
C GLY A 855 -49.54 -18.10 1.43
N ARG A 856 -48.33 -18.69 1.39
CA ARG A 856 -48.01 -19.99 1.99
C ARG A 856 -47.96 -19.92 3.52
N GLY A 857 -47.56 -18.78 4.06
CA GLY A 857 -47.46 -18.50 5.49
C GLY A 857 -48.70 -17.80 6.05
N THR A 858 -48.55 -17.10 7.17
CA THR A 858 -49.66 -16.39 7.84
C THR A 858 -49.87 -14.95 7.39
N ALA A 859 -49.16 -14.47 6.36
CA ALA A 859 -49.23 -13.08 5.88
C ALA A 859 -49.63 -12.99 4.41
N LEU A 860 -50.02 -11.78 3.97
CA LEU A 860 -50.46 -11.51 2.61
C LEU A 860 -49.34 -11.76 1.59
N GLY A 861 -49.59 -12.67 0.67
CA GLY A 861 -48.78 -12.83 -0.54
C GLY A 861 -49.53 -12.29 -1.74
N THR A 862 -48.91 -11.42 -2.53
CA THR A 862 -49.48 -10.91 -3.78
C THR A 862 -48.51 -11.18 -4.93
N ALA A 863 -48.97 -11.82 -5.99
CA ALA A 863 -48.25 -11.91 -7.25
C ALA A 863 -49.06 -11.20 -8.34
N THR A 864 -48.43 -10.28 -9.07
CA THR A 864 -49.02 -9.55 -10.19
C THR A 864 -48.19 -9.83 -11.44
N VAL A 865 -48.84 -10.34 -12.49
CA VAL A 865 -48.20 -10.67 -13.77
C VAL A 865 -48.93 -9.90 -14.87
N GLY A 866 -48.20 -9.05 -15.59
CA GLY A 866 -48.74 -8.18 -16.64
C GLY A 866 -48.95 -6.74 -16.17
N ALA A 867 -48.98 -5.83 -17.15
CA ALA A 867 -49.19 -4.40 -16.91
C ALA A 867 -50.64 -4.14 -16.46
N SER A 868 -50.85 -3.16 -15.57
CA SER A 868 -52.20 -2.80 -15.11
C SER A 868 -53.13 -2.40 -16.28
N ALA A 869 -54.40 -2.78 -16.20
CA ALA A 869 -55.41 -2.49 -17.23
C ALA A 869 -55.49 -0.97 -17.56
N GLY A 870 -55.41 -0.64 -18.85
CA GLY A 870 -55.38 0.74 -19.36
C GLY A 870 -53.96 1.29 -19.60
N ASN A 871 -52.91 0.54 -19.26
CA ASN A 871 -51.51 0.86 -19.52
C ASN A 871 -50.80 -0.23 -20.36
N ASP A 872 -51.55 -0.95 -21.18
CA ASP A 872 -51.12 -2.17 -21.88
C ASP A 872 -50.59 -1.91 -23.31
N VAL A 873 -50.74 -0.69 -23.82
CA VAL A 873 -50.25 -0.29 -25.14
C VAL A 873 -48.74 -0.05 -25.11
N GLY A 874 -47.97 -0.97 -25.70
CA GLY A 874 -46.51 -0.84 -25.88
C GLY A 874 -45.67 -1.65 -24.89
N HIS A 875 -46.29 -2.35 -23.94
CA HIS A 875 -45.59 -3.24 -23.01
C HIS A 875 -45.33 -4.63 -23.63
N ALA A 876 -44.15 -5.19 -23.37
CA ALA A 876 -43.83 -6.56 -23.79
C ALA A 876 -44.57 -7.61 -22.96
N THR A 877 -44.76 -8.80 -23.54
CA THR A 877 -45.43 -9.93 -22.86
C THR A 877 -44.59 -10.43 -21.69
N THR A 878 -45.20 -10.53 -20.52
CA THR A 878 -44.56 -11.05 -19.30
C THR A 878 -44.98 -12.49 -19.06
N SER A 879 -44.11 -13.27 -18.42
CA SER A 879 -44.39 -14.70 -18.22
C SER A 879 -43.99 -15.19 -16.84
N TRP A 880 -44.83 -16.06 -16.27
CA TRP A 880 -44.50 -16.88 -15.13
C TRP A 880 -44.80 -18.35 -15.45
N THR A 881 -43.77 -19.21 -15.44
CA THR A 881 -43.90 -20.65 -15.70
C THR A 881 -43.63 -21.48 -14.44
N VAL A 882 -44.58 -22.33 -14.06
CA VAL A 882 -44.51 -23.25 -12.91
C VAL A 882 -44.40 -24.70 -13.39
N GLY A 883 -43.23 -25.28 -13.16
CA GLY A 883 -42.84 -26.66 -13.47
C GLY A 883 -42.54 -26.92 -14.94
N PRO A 884 -41.72 -27.95 -15.27
CA PRO A 884 -41.66 -28.49 -16.62
C PRO A 884 -42.85 -29.43 -16.88
N SER A 885 -43.23 -29.58 -18.14
CA SER A 885 -44.24 -30.56 -18.56
C SER A 885 -43.83 -32.00 -18.19
N GLY A 886 -44.70 -32.76 -17.52
CA GLY A 886 -44.48 -34.17 -17.17
C GLY A 886 -43.99 -34.43 -15.73
N GLY A 887 -43.87 -33.39 -14.88
CA GLY A 887 -43.68 -33.51 -13.43
C GLY A 887 -45.01 -33.57 -12.65
N SER A 888 -44.96 -33.26 -11.34
CA SER A 888 -46.16 -32.94 -10.54
C SER A 888 -46.11 -31.52 -9.95
N PRO A 889 -45.81 -30.48 -10.76
CA PRO A 889 -45.80 -29.11 -10.29
C PRO A 889 -47.24 -28.66 -9.97
N ALA A 890 -47.35 -27.63 -9.11
CA ALA A 890 -48.63 -27.04 -8.76
C ALA A 890 -48.43 -25.63 -8.25
N LEU A 891 -49.45 -24.79 -8.44
CA LEU A 891 -49.54 -23.45 -7.87
C LEU A 891 -50.61 -23.45 -6.77
N TYR A 892 -50.22 -23.11 -5.55
CA TYR A 892 -51.11 -23.02 -4.38
C TYR A 892 -51.33 -21.57 -4.00
N ILE A 893 -52.58 -21.17 -3.81
CA ILE A 893 -52.96 -19.79 -3.50
C ILE A 893 -53.78 -19.78 -2.21
N GLY A 894 -53.30 -19.06 -1.20
CA GLY A 894 -53.89 -18.98 0.14
C GLY A 894 -53.62 -20.19 1.04
N GLY A 895 -52.63 -21.04 0.71
CA GLY A 895 -52.29 -22.23 1.50
C GLY A 895 -51.13 -23.05 0.91
N ASP A 896 -50.98 -24.29 1.39
CA ASP A 896 -49.85 -25.18 1.05
C ASP A 896 -50.30 -26.51 0.38
N ASP A 897 -49.33 -27.41 0.17
CA ASP A 897 -49.51 -28.72 -0.45
C ASP A 897 -49.80 -29.85 0.56
N ALA A 898 -49.78 -29.56 1.88
CA ALA A 898 -49.99 -30.52 2.95
C ALA A 898 -51.48 -30.81 3.24
N GLY A 899 -52.39 -30.21 2.48
CA GLY A 899 -53.83 -30.40 2.63
C GLY A 899 -54.46 -29.54 3.73
N ASN A 900 -53.71 -28.61 4.31
CA ASN A 900 -54.19 -27.66 5.29
C ASN A 900 -54.41 -26.31 4.59
N GLY A 901 -55.66 -25.93 4.33
CA GLY A 901 -55.98 -24.50 4.41
C GLY A 901 -55.58 -24.08 5.83
N LEU A 902 -54.58 -23.21 5.98
CA LEU A 902 -53.96 -22.92 7.28
C LEU A 902 -55.06 -22.56 8.31
N GLY A 903 -55.32 -23.49 9.23
CA GLY A 903 -56.45 -23.48 10.17
C GLY A 903 -56.31 -22.45 11.29
N GLY A 904 -56.10 -21.18 10.96
CA GLY A 904 -56.04 -20.08 11.90
C GLY A 904 -57.38 -19.37 12.09
N THR A 905 -57.71 -19.06 13.36
CA THR A 905 -58.87 -18.23 13.75
C THR A 905 -58.65 -16.72 13.55
N THR A 906 -57.54 -16.30 12.93
CA THR A 906 -57.21 -14.90 12.68
C THR A 906 -57.71 -14.46 11.30
N SER A 907 -58.30 -13.27 11.23
CA SER A 907 -59.08 -12.74 10.09
C SER A 907 -58.25 -12.30 8.86
N ALA A 908 -56.99 -12.72 8.71
CA ALA A 908 -56.00 -11.92 7.95
C ALA A 908 -55.18 -12.63 6.84
N VAL A 909 -55.37 -13.91 6.53
CA VAL A 909 -54.54 -14.57 5.49
C VAL A 909 -55.24 -14.54 4.14
N THR A 910 -54.61 -13.94 3.13
CA THR A 910 -55.04 -13.96 1.72
C THR A 910 -53.81 -14.24 0.85
N GLY A 911 -53.94 -15.13 -0.13
CA GLY A 911 -53.01 -15.20 -1.27
C GLY A 911 -53.69 -14.61 -2.49
N VAL A 912 -53.05 -13.67 -3.20
CA VAL A 912 -53.65 -12.99 -4.35
C VAL A 912 -52.78 -13.18 -5.58
N LEU A 913 -53.36 -13.75 -6.64
CA LEU A 913 -52.78 -13.75 -7.98
C LEU A 913 -53.56 -12.78 -8.87
N ASN A 914 -52.89 -11.79 -9.44
CA ASN A 914 -53.44 -10.92 -10.48
C ASN A 914 -52.77 -11.25 -11.82
N VAL A 915 -53.59 -11.57 -12.82
CA VAL A 915 -53.15 -11.85 -14.19
C VAL A 915 -53.77 -10.79 -15.09
N ASN A 916 -52.99 -9.72 -15.33
CA ASN A 916 -53.40 -8.51 -16.03
C ASN A 916 -53.07 -8.61 -17.54
N PRO A 917 -53.46 -7.64 -18.39
CA PRO A 917 -53.10 -7.67 -19.81
C PRO A 917 -51.58 -7.77 -20.00
N THR A 918 -51.17 -8.39 -21.12
CA THR A 918 -49.78 -8.79 -21.44
C THR A 918 -49.15 -9.84 -20.52
N GLY A 919 -49.81 -10.20 -19.41
CA GLY A 919 -49.37 -11.25 -18.49
C GLY A 919 -49.80 -12.65 -18.92
N THR A 920 -48.86 -13.60 -18.86
CA THR A 920 -49.12 -15.02 -19.06
C THR A 920 -48.60 -15.84 -17.87
N VAL A 921 -49.48 -16.59 -17.22
CA VAL A 921 -49.11 -17.56 -16.16
C VAL A 921 -49.37 -18.96 -16.68
N THR A 922 -48.32 -19.77 -16.79
CA THR A 922 -48.40 -21.16 -17.24
C THR A 922 -48.07 -22.10 -16.09
N VAL A 923 -49.00 -22.99 -15.75
CA VAL A 923 -48.81 -23.99 -14.70
C VAL A 923 -48.93 -25.37 -15.31
N HIS A 924 -47.81 -26.10 -15.42
CA HIS A 924 -47.76 -27.46 -15.97
C HIS A 924 -48.31 -28.53 -14.99
N GLY A 925 -49.41 -28.20 -14.33
CA GLY A 925 -50.08 -29.00 -13.32
C GLY A 925 -51.31 -28.28 -12.74
N MET A 926 -51.62 -28.59 -11.48
CA MET A 926 -52.83 -28.08 -10.82
C MET A 926 -52.64 -26.66 -10.27
N VAL A 927 -53.62 -25.79 -10.49
CA VAL A 927 -53.83 -24.57 -9.69
C VAL A 927 -54.82 -24.89 -8.58
N ARG A 928 -54.38 -24.76 -7.32
CA ARG A 928 -55.23 -24.95 -6.15
C ARG A 928 -55.45 -23.63 -5.42
N VAL A 929 -56.72 -23.23 -5.30
CA VAL A 929 -57.14 -22.06 -4.56
C VAL A 929 -57.80 -22.53 -3.26
N TRP A 930 -57.17 -22.22 -2.14
CA TRP A 930 -57.68 -22.52 -0.80
C TRP A 930 -58.65 -21.44 -0.31
N ASP A 931 -59.33 -21.70 0.80
CA ASP A 931 -60.10 -20.67 1.52
C ASP A 931 -59.24 -19.41 1.71
N ARG A 932 -59.76 -18.25 1.30
CA ARG A 932 -59.09 -16.94 1.27
C ARG A 932 -58.01 -16.76 0.19
N GLY A 933 -57.80 -17.72 -0.70
CA GLY A 933 -57.10 -17.52 -1.96
C GLY A 933 -57.96 -16.73 -2.95
N VAL A 934 -57.34 -15.81 -3.69
CA VAL A 934 -57.99 -15.00 -4.72
C VAL A 934 -57.18 -15.07 -6.00
N VAL A 935 -57.84 -15.42 -7.09
CA VAL A 935 -57.31 -15.25 -8.45
C VAL A 935 -58.13 -14.19 -9.16
N ASN A 936 -57.47 -13.16 -9.67
CA ASN A 936 -58.05 -12.15 -10.54
C ASN A 936 -57.47 -12.34 -11.94
N LEU A 937 -58.29 -12.76 -12.88
CA LEU A 937 -57.96 -12.83 -14.30
C LEU A 937 -58.63 -11.63 -14.98
N ASP A 938 -57.85 -10.61 -15.28
CA ASP A 938 -58.29 -9.33 -15.82
C ASP A 938 -57.46 -8.97 -17.05
N GLY A 939 -57.66 -9.73 -18.13
CA GLY A 939 -57.16 -9.42 -19.48
C GLY A 939 -55.93 -10.23 -19.91
N GLY A 940 -55.21 -10.85 -18.96
CA GLY A 940 -54.08 -11.74 -19.26
C GLY A 940 -54.49 -13.18 -19.61
N THR A 941 -53.52 -14.08 -19.57
CA THR A 941 -53.73 -15.52 -19.85
C THR A 941 -53.28 -16.38 -18.67
N LEU A 942 -54.17 -17.22 -18.15
CA LEU A 942 -53.85 -18.29 -17.21
C LEU A 942 -53.98 -19.64 -17.90
N GLU A 943 -52.86 -20.34 -18.09
CA GLU A 943 -52.79 -21.67 -18.68
C GLU A 943 -52.47 -22.72 -17.62
N LEU A 944 -53.24 -23.80 -17.57
CA LEU A 944 -53.09 -24.83 -16.54
C LEU A 944 -53.59 -26.21 -16.99
N GLU A 945 -53.23 -27.27 -16.25
CA GLU A 945 -53.76 -28.62 -16.52
C GLU A 945 -55.12 -28.86 -15.82
N ASP A 946 -55.26 -28.43 -14.57
CA ASP A 946 -56.50 -28.55 -13.78
C ASP A 946 -56.58 -27.41 -12.75
N ILE A 947 -57.80 -27.06 -12.34
CA ILE A 947 -58.05 -26.06 -11.31
C ILE A 947 -58.98 -26.61 -10.24
N ASN A 948 -58.63 -26.35 -8.97
CA ASN A 948 -59.39 -26.79 -7.82
C ASN A 948 -59.59 -25.65 -6.82
N LEU A 949 -60.83 -25.22 -6.66
CA LEU A 949 -61.25 -24.32 -5.59
C LEU A 949 -61.73 -25.18 -4.42
N THR A 950 -60.90 -25.32 -3.40
CA THR A 950 -61.18 -26.20 -2.25
C THR A 950 -61.79 -25.40 -1.09
N ASP A 951 -63.08 -25.59 -0.84
CA ASP A 951 -63.76 -25.15 0.39
C ASP A 951 -63.63 -26.24 1.47
N SER A 952 -62.92 -25.93 2.56
CA SER A 952 -62.65 -26.90 3.65
C SER A 952 -63.77 -27.04 4.69
N SER A 953 -64.91 -26.37 4.47
CA SER A 953 -66.21 -26.47 5.18
C SER A 953 -66.38 -25.71 6.51
N VAL A 954 -67.48 -24.94 6.53
CA VAL A 954 -68.37 -24.40 7.59
C VAL A 954 -67.82 -23.45 8.68
N GLN A 955 -66.53 -23.33 8.96
CA GLN A 955 -66.07 -22.46 10.08
C GLN A 955 -65.04 -21.37 9.74
N ILE A 956 -64.76 -21.12 8.46
CA ILE A 956 -63.78 -20.13 8.03
C ILE A 956 -64.46 -19.01 7.23
N PRO A 957 -64.31 -17.72 7.61
CA PRO A 957 -64.78 -16.61 6.78
C PRO A 957 -63.91 -16.46 5.51
N ASN A 958 -64.58 -16.29 4.37
CA ASN A 958 -64.09 -16.09 2.99
C ASN A 958 -63.70 -17.38 2.24
N SER A 959 -64.62 -17.86 1.37
CA SER A 959 -64.41 -18.96 0.42
C SER A 959 -63.30 -18.65 -0.60
N PRO A 960 -62.69 -19.66 -1.26
CA PRO A 960 -61.82 -19.43 -2.40
C PRO A 960 -62.55 -18.61 -3.48
N THR A 961 -61.86 -17.63 -4.06
CA THR A 961 -62.43 -16.74 -5.08
C THR A 961 -61.64 -16.85 -6.37
N PHE A 962 -62.34 -17.06 -7.49
CA PHE A 962 -61.81 -16.91 -8.84
C PHE A 962 -62.64 -15.84 -9.55
N ASN A 963 -62.05 -14.68 -9.77
CA ASN A 963 -62.66 -13.58 -10.52
C ASN A 963 -62.17 -13.68 -11.97
N PHE A 964 -63.05 -14.15 -12.85
CA PHE A 964 -62.81 -14.15 -14.29
C PHE A 964 -63.43 -12.87 -14.87
N ASP A 965 -62.74 -11.75 -14.83
CA ASP A 965 -63.30 -10.48 -15.29
C ASP A 965 -63.16 -10.37 -16.82
N THR A 966 -61.94 -10.54 -17.34
CA THR A 966 -61.60 -10.53 -18.77
C THR A 966 -60.36 -11.40 -19.04
N GLY A 967 -60.02 -11.69 -20.30
CA GLY A 967 -58.81 -12.44 -20.66
C GLY A 967 -59.06 -13.93 -20.92
N THR A 968 -58.01 -14.74 -20.84
CA THR A 968 -58.05 -16.16 -21.25
C THR A 968 -57.75 -17.12 -20.11
N LEU A 969 -58.66 -18.06 -19.86
CA LEU A 969 -58.41 -19.25 -19.04
C LEU A 969 -58.28 -20.46 -19.95
N ARG A 970 -57.09 -21.07 -20.02
CA ARG A 970 -56.79 -22.19 -20.91
C ARG A 970 -56.42 -23.46 -20.16
N PHE A 971 -57.13 -24.55 -20.47
CA PHE A 971 -56.81 -25.90 -20.02
C PHE A 971 -56.04 -26.63 -21.11
N PHE A 972 -54.82 -27.10 -20.81
CA PHE A 972 -54.09 -27.98 -21.72
C PHE A 972 -54.08 -29.42 -21.19
N ASP A 973 -54.92 -30.27 -21.79
CA ASP A 973 -54.88 -31.72 -21.63
C ASP A 973 -55.01 -32.38 -23.00
N ALA A 974 -53.98 -33.10 -23.43
CA ALA A 974 -53.96 -33.80 -24.71
C ALA A 974 -54.91 -35.01 -24.77
N ALA A 975 -55.31 -35.57 -23.62
CA ALA A 975 -56.20 -36.74 -23.52
C ALA A 975 -57.70 -36.36 -23.47
N GLY A 976 -58.01 -35.09 -23.20
CA GLY A 976 -59.35 -34.52 -23.19
C GLY A 976 -59.81 -34.12 -21.79
N TYR A 977 -60.28 -32.88 -21.66
CA TYR A 977 -60.58 -32.24 -20.38
C TYR A 977 -62.10 -32.21 -20.10
N THR A 978 -62.50 -32.57 -18.88
CA THR A 978 -63.92 -32.60 -18.47
C THR A 978 -64.33 -31.34 -17.72
N LEU A 979 -65.22 -30.55 -18.34
CA LEU A 979 -65.89 -29.41 -17.76
C LEU A 979 -67.24 -29.87 -17.17
N ASP A 980 -67.22 -30.28 -15.91
CA ASP A 980 -68.41 -30.66 -15.15
C ASP A 980 -69.07 -29.46 -14.45
N ALA A 981 -70.23 -29.68 -13.82
CA ALA A 981 -70.98 -28.64 -13.14
C ALA A 981 -70.16 -27.98 -12.03
N ALA A 982 -69.44 -28.78 -11.24
CA ALA A 982 -68.67 -28.27 -10.11
C ALA A 982 -67.54 -27.35 -10.57
N ARG A 983 -66.80 -27.73 -11.63
CA ARG A 983 -65.73 -26.91 -12.20
C ARG A 983 -66.27 -25.61 -12.80
N LEU A 984 -67.29 -25.70 -13.65
CA LEU A 984 -67.86 -24.52 -14.32
C LEU A 984 -68.47 -23.54 -13.32
N GLU A 985 -69.23 -24.03 -12.32
CA GLU A 985 -69.80 -23.18 -11.27
C GLU A 985 -68.74 -22.55 -10.37
N SER A 986 -67.61 -23.24 -10.15
CA SER A 986 -66.50 -22.70 -9.35
C SER A 986 -65.75 -21.56 -10.04
N ILE A 987 -65.73 -21.52 -11.38
CA ILE A 987 -65.00 -20.52 -12.18
C ILE A 987 -65.91 -19.37 -12.60
N LEU A 988 -67.16 -19.67 -13.00
CA LEU A 988 -68.10 -18.71 -13.61
C LEU A 988 -69.30 -18.38 -12.71
N GLY A 989 -69.38 -19.01 -11.53
CA GLY A 989 -70.51 -18.86 -10.61
C GLY A 989 -71.74 -19.68 -11.01
N ASN A 990 -72.84 -19.47 -10.27
CA ASN A 990 -74.10 -20.15 -10.52
C ASN A 990 -74.67 -19.79 -11.90
N SER A 991 -75.09 -20.80 -12.67
CA SER A 991 -75.48 -20.65 -14.09
C SER A 991 -74.31 -20.17 -14.97
N PRO A 992 -73.31 -21.05 -15.21
CA PRO A 992 -72.07 -20.71 -15.89
C PRO A 992 -72.32 -20.01 -17.24
N THR A 993 -71.89 -18.76 -17.34
CA THR A 993 -72.08 -17.91 -18.53
C THR A 993 -70.77 -17.21 -18.87
N LEU A 994 -70.33 -17.32 -20.13
CA LEU A 994 -69.21 -16.55 -20.67
C LEU A 994 -69.73 -15.24 -21.26
N VAL A 995 -69.28 -14.12 -20.70
CA VAL A 995 -69.62 -12.76 -21.17
C VAL A 995 -68.50 -12.18 -22.04
N ALA A 996 -68.74 -11.01 -22.63
CA ALA A 996 -67.76 -10.31 -23.46
C ALA A 996 -66.36 -10.24 -22.79
N ASP A 997 -65.32 -10.36 -23.61
CA ASP A 997 -63.90 -10.34 -23.22
C ASP A 997 -63.42 -11.50 -22.31
N GLN A 998 -64.29 -12.46 -21.97
CA GLN A 998 -63.87 -13.73 -21.35
C GLN A 998 -63.65 -14.81 -22.41
N HIS A 999 -62.50 -15.48 -22.33
CA HIS A 999 -62.12 -16.57 -23.23
C HIS A 999 -61.79 -17.85 -22.45
N LEU A 1000 -62.68 -18.84 -22.52
CA LEU A 1000 -62.44 -20.17 -21.98
C LEU A 1000 -61.89 -21.08 -23.09
N ALA A 1001 -60.70 -21.64 -22.90
CA ALA A 1001 -60.04 -22.48 -23.89
C ALA A 1001 -59.72 -23.87 -23.35
N VAL A 1002 -59.89 -24.90 -24.17
CA VAL A 1002 -59.40 -26.27 -23.94
C VAL A 1002 -58.57 -26.68 -25.15
N THR A 1003 -57.26 -26.84 -24.99
CA THR A 1003 -56.36 -27.14 -26.12
C THR A 1003 -56.68 -28.51 -26.75
N GLY A 1004 -57.07 -29.50 -25.94
CA GLY A 1004 -57.44 -30.84 -26.40
C GLY A 1004 -58.95 -31.04 -26.63
N THR A 1005 -59.45 -32.26 -26.42
CA THR A 1005 -60.88 -32.56 -26.57
C THR A 1005 -61.66 -32.10 -25.33
N ALA A 1006 -62.66 -31.24 -25.48
CA ALA A 1006 -63.53 -30.83 -24.38
C ALA A 1006 -64.71 -31.81 -24.18
N VAL A 1007 -64.92 -32.22 -22.93
CA VAL A 1007 -66.08 -33.01 -22.49
C VAL A 1007 -66.92 -32.18 -21.54
N LEU A 1008 -68.07 -31.69 -22.01
CA LEU A 1008 -69.01 -30.95 -21.18
C LEU A 1008 -70.08 -31.90 -20.66
N SER A 1009 -70.26 -31.93 -19.34
CA SER A 1009 -71.31 -32.71 -18.67
C SER A 1009 -72.29 -31.82 -17.90
N ALA A 1010 -72.22 -30.50 -18.09
CA ALA A 1010 -73.07 -29.50 -17.48
C ALA A 1010 -73.26 -28.30 -18.41
N PRO A 1011 -74.39 -27.56 -18.28
CA PRO A 1011 -74.68 -26.42 -19.15
C PRO A 1011 -73.64 -25.29 -19.05
N LEU A 1012 -73.28 -24.71 -20.20
CA LEU A 1012 -72.47 -23.50 -20.33
C LEU A 1012 -73.13 -22.57 -21.34
N ARG A 1013 -73.47 -21.34 -20.94
CA ARG A 1013 -74.01 -20.33 -21.85
C ARG A 1013 -72.91 -19.44 -22.41
N LEU A 1014 -72.87 -19.23 -23.72
CA LEU A 1014 -72.07 -18.18 -24.35
C LEU A 1014 -72.98 -16.98 -24.60
N ASN A 1015 -72.67 -15.85 -23.97
CA ASN A 1015 -73.42 -14.60 -24.06
C ASN A 1015 -72.44 -13.43 -24.28
N GLY A 1016 -71.71 -13.51 -25.38
CA GLY A 1016 -70.72 -12.51 -25.83
C GLY A 1016 -69.26 -12.94 -25.64
N GLY A 1017 -68.98 -13.96 -24.82
CA GLY A 1017 -67.62 -14.50 -24.62
C GLY A 1017 -67.20 -15.54 -25.66
N GLU A 1018 -65.98 -16.07 -25.51
CA GLU A 1018 -65.41 -17.09 -26.41
C GLU A 1018 -65.20 -18.43 -25.71
N LEU A 1019 -65.64 -19.52 -26.36
CA LEU A 1019 -65.23 -20.89 -26.03
C LEU A 1019 -64.37 -21.45 -27.17
N SER A 1020 -63.08 -21.72 -26.92
CA SER A 1020 -62.23 -22.46 -27.88
C SER A 1020 -61.95 -23.87 -27.41
N VAL A 1021 -62.09 -24.86 -28.28
CA VAL A 1021 -61.81 -26.27 -27.97
C VAL A 1021 -61.04 -26.93 -29.11
N GLY A 1022 -60.08 -27.80 -28.80
CA GLY A 1022 -59.40 -28.61 -29.81
C GLY A 1022 -60.41 -29.49 -30.57
N ALA A 1023 -61.21 -30.25 -29.83
CA ALA A 1023 -62.33 -30.99 -30.37
C ALA A 1023 -63.50 -31.05 -29.38
N ILE A 1024 -64.71 -31.28 -29.88
CA ILE A 1024 -65.89 -31.50 -29.04
C ILE A 1024 -66.85 -32.49 -29.70
N SER A 1025 -67.48 -33.34 -28.89
CA SER A 1025 -68.52 -34.25 -29.36
C SER A 1025 -69.88 -33.55 -29.41
N ALA A 1026 -70.81 -34.03 -30.25
CA ALA A 1026 -72.18 -33.50 -30.28
C ALA A 1026 -72.90 -33.62 -28.92
N ALA A 1027 -72.59 -34.67 -28.14
CA ALA A 1027 -73.17 -34.87 -26.79
C ALA A 1027 -72.61 -33.87 -25.77
N SER A 1028 -71.33 -33.49 -25.90
CA SER A 1028 -70.75 -32.43 -25.08
C SER A 1028 -71.34 -31.09 -25.49
N LEU A 1029 -71.38 -30.79 -26.80
CA LEU A 1029 -71.85 -29.51 -27.31
C LEU A 1029 -73.35 -29.27 -27.07
N SER A 1030 -74.17 -30.31 -26.88
CA SER A 1030 -75.57 -30.12 -26.46
C SER A 1030 -75.74 -29.47 -25.09
N HIS A 1031 -74.67 -29.36 -24.29
CA HIS A 1031 -74.65 -28.59 -23.05
C HIS A 1031 -74.24 -27.13 -23.27
N VAL A 1032 -73.86 -26.74 -24.48
CA VAL A 1032 -73.54 -25.35 -24.81
C VAL A 1032 -74.80 -24.64 -25.28
N ASP A 1033 -75.19 -23.61 -24.55
CA ASP A 1033 -76.23 -22.65 -24.94
C ASP A 1033 -75.53 -21.48 -25.65
N PHE A 1034 -75.42 -21.58 -26.98
CA PHE A 1034 -74.79 -20.55 -27.81
C PHE A 1034 -75.84 -19.49 -28.12
N ASP A 1035 -75.75 -18.33 -27.47
CA ASP A 1035 -76.70 -17.22 -27.58
C ASP A 1035 -76.05 -15.95 -28.16
N ALA A 1036 -74.77 -15.72 -27.86
CA ALA A 1036 -73.92 -14.69 -28.47
C ALA A 1036 -72.44 -15.01 -28.21
N GLY A 1037 -71.52 -14.44 -28.98
CA GLY A 1037 -70.07 -14.58 -28.81
C GLY A 1037 -69.42 -15.51 -29.84
N ALA A 1038 -68.30 -16.13 -29.47
CA ALA A 1038 -67.51 -16.95 -30.38
C ALA A 1038 -67.36 -18.41 -29.91
N PHE A 1039 -67.53 -19.35 -30.83
CA PHE A 1039 -67.19 -20.75 -30.64
C PHE A 1039 -66.10 -21.15 -31.62
N THR A 1040 -64.94 -21.57 -31.11
CA THR A 1040 -63.74 -21.80 -31.91
C THR A 1040 -63.28 -23.26 -31.81
N LEU A 1041 -63.10 -23.93 -32.95
CA LEU A 1041 -62.47 -25.24 -33.06
C LEU A 1041 -61.03 -25.08 -33.52
N THR A 1042 -60.07 -25.55 -32.71
CA THR A 1042 -58.63 -25.36 -32.98
C THR A 1042 -57.91 -26.64 -33.41
N GLY A 1043 -58.48 -27.82 -33.15
CA GLY A 1043 -57.82 -29.12 -33.38
C GLY A 1043 -58.66 -30.14 -34.14
N SER A 1044 -59.81 -29.74 -34.70
CA SER A 1044 -60.72 -30.64 -35.42
C SER A 1044 -61.59 -29.93 -36.44
N SER A 1045 -62.02 -30.68 -37.45
CA SER A 1045 -62.97 -30.22 -38.46
C SER A 1045 -64.40 -30.11 -37.93
N LEU A 1046 -65.14 -29.11 -38.41
CA LEU A 1046 -66.58 -28.99 -38.18
C LEU A 1046 -67.37 -29.90 -39.12
N THR A 1047 -68.33 -30.66 -38.61
CA THR A 1047 -69.30 -31.43 -39.42
C THR A 1047 -70.72 -30.98 -39.09
N VAL A 1048 -71.47 -30.55 -40.10
CA VAL A 1048 -72.89 -30.18 -40.00
C VAL A 1048 -73.72 -31.30 -40.64
N GLY A 1049 -74.56 -32.00 -39.86
CA GLY A 1049 -75.32 -33.17 -40.30
C GLY A 1049 -75.63 -34.16 -39.18
N PRO A 1050 -76.31 -35.28 -39.47
CA PRO A 1050 -76.57 -36.33 -38.48
C PRO A 1050 -75.26 -36.84 -37.84
N GLY A 1051 -75.12 -36.68 -36.52
CA GLY A 1051 -73.90 -37.02 -35.77
C GLY A 1051 -72.79 -35.96 -35.80
N GLY A 1052 -72.98 -34.84 -36.52
CA GLY A 1052 -72.11 -33.66 -36.48
C GLY A 1052 -72.30 -32.84 -35.21
N GLN A 1053 -71.34 -31.97 -34.90
CA GLN A 1053 -71.22 -31.29 -33.59
C GLN A 1053 -72.50 -30.50 -33.22
N PHE A 1054 -73.02 -29.69 -34.14
CA PHE A 1054 -74.27 -28.91 -33.95
C PHE A 1054 -75.51 -29.60 -34.54
N GLY A 1055 -75.42 -30.90 -34.87
CA GLY A 1055 -76.50 -31.61 -35.54
C GLY A 1055 -76.72 -31.15 -36.99
N SER A 1056 -77.97 -31.29 -37.48
CA SER A 1056 -78.28 -31.14 -38.92
C SER A 1056 -78.53 -29.69 -39.36
N THR A 1057 -78.73 -28.75 -38.45
CA THR A 1057 -78.99 -27.35 -38.79
C THR A 1057 -78.25 -26.44 -37.83
N ILE A 1058 -77.41 -25.57 -38.38
CA ILE A 1058 -76.81 -24.43 -37.69
C ILE A 1058 -77.48 -23.17 -38.24
N VAL A 1059 -77.83 -22.25 -37.34
CA VAL A 1059 -78.20 -20.87 -37.68
C VAL A 1059 -77.29 -20.00 -36.83
N LEU A 1060 -76.51 -19.12 -37.47
CA LEU A 1060 -75.70 -18.10 -36.82
C LEU A 1060 -76.34 -16.75 -37.07
N ASP A 1061 -76.74 -16.05 -36.01
CA ASP A 1061 -77.27 -14.70 -36.09
C ASP A 1061 -76.22 -13.62 -35.75
N GLY A 1062 -76.63 -12.34 -35.71
CA GLY A 1062 -75.73 -11.16 -35.81
C GLY A 1062 -74.62 -11.05 -34.75
N ASP A 1063 -74.74 -11.76 -33.64
CA ASP A 1063 -73.83 -11.76 -32.50
C ASP A 1063 -73.18 -13.13 -32.24
N GLU A 1064 -73.38 -14.12 -33.10
CA GLU A 1064 -72.77 -15.44 -33.03
C GLU A 1064 -71.67 -15.63 -34.08
N THR A 1065 -70.51 -16.16 -33.66
CA THR A 1065 -69.40 -16.48 -34.57
C THR A 1065 -68.88 -17.91 -34.36
N ILE A 1066 -68.77 -18.70 -35.43
CA ILE A 1066 -68.03 -19.97 -35.39
C ILE A 1066 -66.71 -19.84 -36.14
N ASN A 1067 -65.60 -20.22 -35.49
CA ASN A 1067 -64.28 -20.28 -36.11
C ASN A 1067 -63.76 -21.73 -36.15
N VAL A 1068 -63.25 -22.16 -37.29
CA VAL A 1068 -62.61 -23.46 -37.47
C VAL A 1068 -61.17 -23.21 -37.93
N VAL A 1069 -60.28 -23.06 -36.96
CA VAL A 1069 -58.90 -22.63 -37.17
C VAL A 1069 -58.11 -23.75 -37.82
N ASP A 1070 -57.54 -23.50 -39.00
CA ASP A 1070 -56.69 -24.41 -39.79
C ASP A 1070 -57.30 -25.79 -40.14
N HIS A 1071 -58.62 -25.95 -39.98
CA HIS A 1071 -59.33 -27.19 -40.26
C HIS A 1071 -60.52 -26.98 -41.21
N ALA A 1072 -60.89 -28.02 -41.93
CA ALA A 1072 -62.03 -27.98 -42.86
C ALA A 1072 -63.37 -28.07 -42.12
N ALA A 1073 -64.43 -27.61 -42.79
CA ALA A 1073 -65.81 -27.88 -42.40
C ALA A 1073 -66.54 -28.67 -43.49
N THR A 1074 -67.46 -29.56 -43.09
CA THR A 1074 -68.27 -30.35 -44.02
C THR A 1074 -69.76 -30.26 -43.69
N VAL A 1075 -70.56 -29.80 -44.65
CA VAL A 1075 -72.03 -29.84 -44.57
C VAL A 1075 -72.53 -31.09 -45.28
N LYS A 1076 -73.11 -32.03 -44.52
CA LYS A 1076 -73.61 -33.31 -45.01
C LYS A 1076 -74.93 -33.16 -45.79
N ALA A 1077 -75.26 -34.18 -46.57
CA ALA A 1077 -76.55 -34.25 -47.25
C ALA A 1077 -77.72 -34.08 -46.26
N PHE A 1078 -78.70 -33.26 -46.62
CA PHE A 1078 -79.87 -32.87 -45.81
C PHE A 1078 -79.56 -32.05 -44.55
N ALA A 1079 -78.34 -31.51 -44.43
CA ALA A 1079 -77.96 -30.57 -43.39
C ALA A 1079 -77.95 -29.13 -43.91
N SER A 1080 -78.07 -28.15 -43.01
CA SER A 1080 -78.06 -26.72 -43.35
C SER A 1080 -77.16 -25.90 -42.43
N LEU A 1081 -76.17 -25.21 -43.00
CA LEU A 1081 -75.41 -24.15 -42.31
C LEU A 1081 -75.94 -22.79 -42.78
N ASN A 1082 -76.62 -22.05 -41.89
CA ASN A 1082 -77.16 -20.73 -42.20
C ASN A 1082 -76.41 -19.67 -41.41
N VAL A 1083 -75.71 -18.77 -42.09
CA VAL A 1083 -75.01 -17.63 -41.49
C VAL A 1083 -75.75 -16.36 -41.89
N ILE A 1084 -76.56 -15.84 -40.97
CA ILE A 1084 -77.49 -14.73 -41.20
C ILE A 1084 -77.02 -13.59 -40.29
N GLU A 1085 -76.29 -12.61 -40.83
CA GLU A 1085 -75.69 -11.51 -40.04
C GLU A 1085 -74.53 -11.92 -39.10
N GLY A 1086 -74.39 -13.20 -38.75
CA GLY A 1086 -73.30 -13.74 -37.91
C GLY A 1086 -71.94 -13.97 -38.60
N GLY A 1087 -70.98 -14.49 -37.83
CA GLY A 1087 -69.60 -14.75 -38.26
C GLY A 1087 -69.29 -16.23 -38.50
N TYR A 1088 -68.53 -16.54 -39.55
CA TYR A 1088 -68.07 -17.91 -39.81
C TYR A 1088 -66.73 -17.97 -40.54
N THR A 1089 -65.77 -18.72 -39.99
CA THR A 1089 -64.47 -18.94 -40.64
C THR A 1089 -64.07 -20.42 -40.61
N SER A 1090 -63.43 -20.88 -41.69
CA SER A 1090 -62.82 -22.23 -41.78
C SER A 1090 -61.70 -22.24 -42.80
N ALA A 1091 -60.76 -23.20 -42.72
CA ALA A 1091 -59.72 -23.33 -43.74
C ALA A 1091 -60.28 -23.78 -45.11
N SER A 1092 -61.38 -24.53 -45.13
CA SER A 1092 -62.17 -24.81 -46.34
C SER A 1092 -63.55 -25.32 -45.94
N THR A 1093 -64.58 -25.09 -46.76
CA THR A 1093 -65.93 -25.62 -46.50
C THR A 1093 -66.42 -26.49 -47.65
N THR A 1094 -66.66 -27.77 -47.38
CA THR A 1094 -67.21 -28.73 -48.35
C THR A 1094 -68.71 -28.90 -48.13
N ASN A 1095 -69.50 -28.76 -49.19
CA ASN A 1095 -70.95 -29.05 -49.17
C ASN A 1095 -71.24 -30.36 -49.93
N ASP A 1096 -71.57 -31.43 -49.19
CA ASP A 1096 -71.92 -32.73 -49.76
C ASP A 1096 -73.23 -32.61 -50.58
N ALA A 1097 -73.39 -33.46 -51.60
CA ALA A 1097 -74.57 -33.43 -52.47
C ALA A 1097 -75.88 -33.57 -51.68
N GLY A 1098 -76.68 -32.50 -51.66
CA GLY A 1098 -77.93 -32.41 -50.89
C GLY A 1098 -77.84 -31.62 -49.59
N GLY A 1099 -76.68 -31.08 -49.21
CA GLY A 1099 -76.50 -30.10 -48.13
C GLY A 1099 -76.77 -28.66 -48.57
N PHE A 1100 -77.07 -27.78 -47.62
CA PHE A 1100 -77.44 -26.39 -47.87
C PHE A 1100 -76.55 -25.43 -47.07
N ILE A 1101 -76.00 -24.42 -47.74
CA ILE A 1101 -75.28 -23.32 -47.10
C ILE A 1101 -75.97 -22.02 -47.49
N LEU A 1102 -76.43 -21.26 -46.51
CA LEU A 1102 -77.02 -19.95 -46.69
C LEU A 1102 -76.14 -18.91 -46.02
N VAL A 1103 -75.71 -17.91 -46.77
CA VAL A 1103 -75.01 -16.74 -46.22
C VAL A 1103 -75.78 -15.49 -46.64
N SER A 1104 -76.23 -14.70 -45.68
CA SER A 1104 -77.00 -13.49 -45.94
C SER A 1104 -76.68 -12.39 -44.93
N ASN A 1105 -76.61 -11.15 -45.41
CA ASN A 1105 -76.43 -9.93 -44.60
C ASN A 1105 -75.22 -9.92 -43.64
N THR A 1106 -74.20 -10.75 -43.89
CA THR A 1106 -72.95 -10.77 -43.11
C THR A 1106 -71.76 -10.37 -43.97
N THR A 1107 -70.80 -9.67 -43.36
CA THR A 1107 -69.49 -9.31 -43.95
C THR A 1107 -68.34 -10.18 -43.42
N SER A 1108 -68.65 -11.10 -42.49
CA SER A 1108 -67.66 -11.78 -41.64
C SER A 1108 -67.63 -13.28 -41.93
N VAL A 1109 -67.61 -13.64 -43.22
CA VAL A 1109 -67.55 -15.03 -43.68
C VAL A 1109 -66.38 -15.23 -44.62
N ASN A 1110 -65.51 -16.18 -44.29
CA ASN A 1110 -64.39 -16.56 -45.15
C ASN A 1110 -64.49 -18.05 -45.49
N PHE A 1111 -64.71 -18.35 -46.77
CA PHE A 1111 -64.60 -19.68 -47.36
C PHE A 1111 -63.40 -19.64 -48.31
N ASP A 1112 -62.42 -20.51 -48.10
CA ASP A 1112 -61.51 -20.90 -49.19
C ASP A 1112 -62.08 -22.12 -49.92
#